data_AF-A0A0N1AZT7-F1
#
_entry.id   AF-A0A0N1AZT7-F1
#
_cell.length_a   1.000
_cell.length_b   1.000
_cell.length_c   1.000
_cell.angle_alpha   90.00
_cell.angle_beta   90.00
_cell.angle_gamma   90.00
#
_symmetry.space_group_name_H-M   'P 1'
#
loop_
_entity.id
_entity.type
_entity.pdbx_description
1 polymer ?
#
loop_
_entity_poly.entity_id
_entity_poly.type
_entity_poly.pdbx_seq_one_letter_code
_entity_poly.pdbx_strand_id
1 'polypeptide(L)'
;MMMRISVLAAVAAAAALAPASEAAAGKRYQASITRTTFGIPHIEARTWQGVGYGVAYAYAQDNLCLLAEEFATVAGERSRHFGPEAKAVLGFQEVDNLASDTFFRAVIDLPALRDGVKGQAREAQLLAEGYVAGYNRFLKDAGAEGVPADCRGKPWVRPITMDDLLRLTEKQMLLASSLALAPGIAGAAPPGEAQAKVAMTLPRQDELGIGSNGWAFGGDATADGRGLVIGNPHFPWNGPSRFWQMHVSGPDGYDAMGVGIAGSPIPTLGFNRDVAWTHTVTAARHFTLYQLTLDPADPTRYLVDGQSVAMEPHSITVPMPEGTPDVTRTLYSTRFGPVVVIPQSGVTWSAANAFAMKDANRGNLRAIETWLRIGQAKNVGDIQSAVSETLGIPWVNTIAADRNGDALHADVTAVPNVSADKIKACSTPISGLFASLATLLDGARAECDWDAAAGTPEPGLMPASDQAATIRRDYLTNSNDSYWISNPRIPHPALSPILGKHAAELTLRTRSNFTETEALLASGKVDHASAKAMAFANKSLAADMAVDPLLALCARQNDAATDTARGCAALAGWDRRYEASSKGAALFRAFWAKAARVPGLWAVPFDPADPVNTPRDIAADTAGDKLLGALGEAVGELDAAGIALDAEWGSVQQWRVGDEGIPIHGGPGTAGVLNYQDARPAPGGGLVPVHGTSYIQIVGFDDAGPVADAVLSYSQSTDPASPHFADQTRAYAAKQWHRLPFDRRAIRAAAIGKTKRIAE
;
A
#
# COMPACT_ATOMS: atom_id res chain seq x y z
N MET A 1 95.01 21.98 -33.74
CA MET A 1 95.27 22.30 -32.33
C MET A 1 94.27 21.52 -31.49
N MET A 2 94.78 20.49 -30.80
CA MET A 2 94.33 19.90 -29.53
C MET A 2 92.83 19.85 -29.12
N MET A 3 92.35 18.60 -28.99
CA MET A 3 91.82 17.95 -27.76
C MET A 3 90.41 18.22 -27.18
N ARG A 4 89.78 17.07 -26.87
CA ARG A 4 88.89 16.67 -25.74
C ARG A 4 87.37 16.93 -25.89
N ILE A 5 86.49 15.91 -25.88
CA ILE A 5 86.15 14.85 -24.89
C ILE A 5 85.23 15.37 -23.75
N SER A 6 83.93 15.05 -23.89
CA SER A 6 83.07 14.34 -22.93
C SER A 6 82.35 15.02 -21.73
N VAL A 7 81.03 14.74 -21.67
CA VAL A 7 80.28 14.02 -20.60
C VAL A 7 79.36 14.79 -19.61
N LEU A 8 78.07 14.41 -19.74
CA LEU A 8 76.97 14.13 -18.77
C LEU A 8 76.29 15.18 -17.85
N ALA A 9 74.95 15.10 -17.94
CA ALA A 9 73.91 14.94 -16.90
C ALA A 9 73.49 16.13 -16.03
N ALA A 10 72.18 16.49 -16.03
CA ALA A 10 71.17 15.90 -15.14
C ALA A 10 69.85 16.73 -15.09
N VAL A 11 68.73 16.03 -15.30
CA VAL A 11 67.49 16.01 -14.48
C VAL A 11 66.68 17.31 -14.20
N ALA A 12 65.46 17.28 -14.77
CA ALA A 12 64.14 17.71 -14.26
C ALA A 12 63.88 19.14 -13.75
N ALA A 13 63.06 19.86 -14.51
CA ALA A 13 62.05 20.81 -14.00
C ALA A 13 60.89 20.94 -15.00
N ALA A 14 59.92 20.03 -14.95
CA ALA A 14 58.61 20.21 -15.56
C ALA A 14 57.61 20.47 -14.44
N ALA A 15 57.48 21.73 -14.03
CA ALA A 15 56.52 22.17 -13.04
C ALA A 15 55.46 23.06 -13.70
N ALA A 16 54.21 22.67 -13.44
CA ALA A 16 53.01 23.50 -13.38
C ALA A 16 52.43 24.09 -14.68
N LEU A 17 51.73 23.24 -15.43
CA LEU A 17 50.47 23.61 -16.11
C LEU A 17 49.44 22.50 -15.81
N ALA A 18 48.94 22.46 -14.58
CA ALA A 18 47.68 21.77 -14.30
C ALA A 18 46.53 22.67 -14.81
N PRO A 19 45.52 22.12 -15.51
CA PRO A 19 44.46 22.95 -16.04
C PRO A 19 43.60 23.45 -14.88
N ALA A 20 43.38 24.76 -14.82
CA ALA A 20 42.40 25.43 -13.97
C ALA A 20 40.93 25.11 -14.37
N SER A 21 40.67 23.87 -14.79
CA SER A 21 39.39 23.38 -15.32
C SER A 21 38.57 22.59 -14.30
N GLU A 22 39.16 22.11 -13.19
CA GLU A 22 38.42 21.38 -12.15
C GLU A 22 37.69 22.31 -11.17
N ALA A 23 38.14 23.56 -11.01
CA ALA A 23 37.52 24.52 -10.10
C ALA A 23 36.18 25.11 -10.60
N ALA A 24 35.75 24.75 -11.82
CA ALA A 24 34.52 25.23 -12.46
C ALA A 24 33.46 24.12 -12.70
N ALA A 25 33.66 22.91 -12.19
CA ALA A 25 32.57 21.93 -12.11
C ALA A 25 31.64 22.34 -10.96
N GLY A 26 30.48 22.93 -11.29
CA GLY A 26 29.45 23.23 -10.30
C GLY A 26 29.04 21.96 -9.52
N LYS A 27 28.60 22.12 -8.26
CA LYS A 27 28.12 21.00 -7.43
C LYS A 27 27.04 20.23 -8.19
N ARG A 28 27.20 18.91 -8.33
CA ARG A 28 26.32 18.03 -9.12
C ARG A 28 24.97 17.82 -8.43
N TYR A 29 24.96 17.79 -7.10
CA TYR A 29 23.76 17.62 -6.28
C TYR A 29 23.63 18.77 -5.28
N GLN A 30 22.42 19.32 -5.11
CA GLN A 30 22.16 20.35 -4.11
C GLN A 30 20.69 20.33 -3.67
N ALA A 31 20.46 20.36 -2.35
CA ALA A 31 19.13 20.50 -1.76
C ALA A 31 19.18 21.33 -0.46
N SER A 32 18.07 21.97 -0.12
CA SER A 32 17.82 22.59 1.18
C SER A 32 16.67 21.86 1.88
N ILE A 33 16.86 21.51 3.15
CA ILE A 33 15.88 20.78 3.96
C ILE A 33 15.52 21.65 5.15
N THR A 34 14.27 22.09 5.23
CA THR A 34 13.70 22.80 6.40
C THR A 34 12.72 21.86 7.07
N ARG A 35 12.87 21.58 8.37
CA ARG A 35 11.89 20.80 9.12
C ARG A 35 10.92 21.70 9.88
N THR A 36 9.66 21.34 9.90
CA THR A 36 8.59 22.02 10.66
C THR A 36 8.09 21.11 11.79
N THR A 37 6.97 21.46 12.44
CA THR A 37 6.35 20.66 13.51
C THR A 37 6.24 19.18 13.10
N PHE A 38 6.45 18.27 14.06
CA PHE A 38 6.52 16.82 13.85
C PHE A 38 7.68 16.35 12.95
N GLY A 39 8.65 17.22 12.69
CA GLY A 39 9.84 16.88 11.92
C GLY A 39 9.59 16.82 10.41
N ILE A 40 8.43 17.25 9.91
CA ILE A 40 8.07 17.13 8.49
C ILE A 40 9.09 17.93 7.64
N PRO A 41 9.80 17.29 6.69
CA PRO A 41 10.79 17.95 5.87
C PRO A 41 10.17 18.62 4.64
N HIS A 42 10.61 19.87 4.43
CA HIS A 42 10.40 20.66 3.23
C HIS A 42 11.71 20.70 2.44
N ILE A 43 11.77 19.94 1.35
CA ILE A 43 12.91 19.77 0.47
C ILE A 43 12.78 20.72 -0.72
N GLU A 44 13.74 21.62 -0.86
CA GLU A 44 13.84 22.54 -2.01
C GLU A 44 15.10 22.27 -2.82
N ALA A 45 14.95 22.07 -4.13
CA ALA A 45 16.05 21.86 -5.06
C ALA A 45 15.79 22.46 -6.44
N ARG A 46 16.86 22.84 -7.15
CA ARG A 46 16.78 23.44 -8.50
C ARG A 46 16.84 22.43 -9.64
N THR A 47 17.16 21.17 -9.34
CA THR A 47 17.27 20.08 -10.33
C THR A 47 16.54 18.86 -9.80
N TRP A 48 16.09 17.98 -10.70
CA TRP A 48 15.43 16.72 -10.34
C TRP A 48 16.39 15.79 -9.57
N GLN A 49 17.69 15.79 -9.88
CA GLN A 49 18.68 15.10 -9.05
C GLN A 49 18.75 15.69 -7.65
N GLY A 50 18.68 17.01 -7.51
CA GLY A 50 18.66 17.67 -6.20
C GLY A 50 17.43 17.29 -5.38
N VAL A 51 16.26 17.14 -6.01
CA VAL A 51 15.04 16.67 -5.35
C VAL A 51 15.25 15.27 -4.77
N GLY A 52 15.65 14.30 -5.61
CA GLY A 52 15.91 12.93 -5.15
C GLY A 52 16.96 12.89 -4.04
N TYR A 53 18.03 13.69 -4.20
CA TYR A 53 19.10 13.81 -3.21
C TYR A 53 18.62 14.31 -1.85
N GLY A 54 17.80 15.36 -1.84
CA GLY A 54 17.23 15.91 -0.60
C GLY A 54 16.25 14.95 0.08
N VAL A 55 15.37 14.32 -0.71
CA VAL A 55 14.36 13.37 -0.20
C VAL A 55 15.02 12.16 0.43
N ALA A 56 15.94 11.49 -0.28
CA ALA A 56 16.61 10.30 0.26
C ALA A 56 17.44 10.61 1.50
N TYR A 57 18.11 11.76 1.53
CA TYR A 57 18.85 12.22 2.71
C TYR A 57 17.93 12.41 3.91
N ALA A 58 16.82 13.14 3.73
CA ALA A 58 15.87 13.40 4.81
C ALA A 58 15.14 12.14 5.28
N TYR A 59 14.78 11.24 4.36
CA TYR A 59 14.16 9.95 4.70
C TYR A 59 15.13 9.09 5.53
N ALA A 60 16.39 8.99 5.11
CA ALA A 60 17.40 8.21 5.82
C ALA A 60 17.68 8.77 7.22
N GLN A 61 17.60 10.10 7.43
CA GLN A 61 17.68 10.68 8.77
C GLN A 61 16.60 10.15 9.72
N ASP A 62 15.41 9.85 9.22
CA ASP A 62 14.28 9.44 10.05
C ASP A 62 14.14 7.91 10.14
N ASN A 63 14.56 7.19 9.10
CA ASN A 63 14.19 5.78 8.88
C ASN A 63 15.33 4.93 8.29
N LEU A 64 16.60 5.23 8.64
CA LEU A 64 17.79 4.56 8.06
C LEU A 64 17.72 3.03 8.16
N CYS A 65 17.50 2.48 9.36
CA CYS A 65 17.58 1.04 9.59
C CYS A 65 16.53 0.29 8.75
N LEU A 66 15.30 0.82 8.72
CA LEU A 66 14.21 0.28 7.92
C LEU A 66 14.55 0.30 6.42
N LEU A 67 15.08 1.42 5.91
CA LEU A 67 15.42 1.52 4.49
C LEU A 67 16.63 0.65 4.10
N ALA A 68 17.64 0.55 4.96
CA ALA A 68 18.81 -0.28 4.73
C ALA A 68 18.47 -1.79 4.71
N GLU A 69 17.62 -2.24 5.65
CA GLU A 69 17.11 -3.61 5.67
C GLU A 69 16.29 -3.92 4.41
N GLU A 70 15.52 -2.95 3.93
CA GLU A 70 14.72 -3.09 2.73
C GLU A 70 15.60 -3.28 1.47
N PHE A 71 16.75 -2.61 1.38
CA PHE A 71 17.70 -2.87 0.30
C PHE A 71 18.30 -4.28 0.36
N ALA A 72 18.60 -4.79 1.56
CA ALA A 72 19.01 -6.19 1.72
C ALA A 72 17.90 -7.17 1.33
N THR A 73 16.64 -6.80 1.58
CA THR A 73 15.46 -7.58 1.19
C THR A 73 15.36 -7.75 -0.30
N VAL A 74 15.34 -6.64 -1.04
CA VAL A 74 15.17 -6.70 -2.50
C VAL A 74 16.40 -7.21 -3.23
N ALA A 75 17.59 -7.14 -2.62
CA ALA A 75 18.80 -7.80 -3.12
C ALA A 75 18.80 -9.33 -2.91
N GLY A 76 17.82 -9.86 -2.16
CA GLY A 76 17.77 -11.27 -1.78
C GLY A 76 18.95 -11.69 -0.92
N GLU A 77 19.24 -10.91 0.12
CA GLU A 77 20.34 -11.13 1.07
C GLU A 77 19.87 -11.28 2.52
N ARG A 78 18.55 -11.46 2.76
CA ARG A 78 18.03 -11.56 4.13
C ARG A 78 18.56 -12.78 4.86
N SER A 79 18.66 -13.92 4.18
CA SER A 79 19.16 -15.18 4.75
C SER A 79 20.58 -15.04 5.25
N ARG A 80 21.43 -14.32 4.50
CA ARG A 80 22.81 -13.99 4.90
C ARG A 80 22.85 -13.16 6.18
N HIS A 81 21.96 -12.18 6.32
CA HIS A 81 22.05 -11.16 7.38
C HIS A 81 21.22 -11.46 8.63
N PHE A 82 20.11 -12.18 8.47
CA PHE A 82 19.10 -12.41 9.51
C PHE A 82 18.81 -13.91 9.73
N GLY A 83 19.45 -14.79 8.96
CA GLY A 83 19.24 -16.24 9.00
C GLY A 83 18.06 -16.68 8.12
N PRO A 84 18.11 -17.90 7.54
CA PRO A 84 17.14 -18.34 6.54
C PRO A 84 15.73 -18.61 7.09
N GLU A 85 15.60 -18.97 8.37
CA GLU A 85 14.33 -19.31 9.01
C GLU A 85 13.58 -18.11 9.62
N ALA A 86 14.29 -16.99 9.85
CA ALA A 86 13.68 -15.78 10.36
C ALA A 86 12.66 -15.22 9.36
N LYS A 87 11.69 -14.46 9.87
CA LYS A 87 10.55 -13.98 9.09
C LYS A 87 10.76 -12.55 8.59
N ALA A 88 10.22 -12.30 7.40
CA ALA A 88 10.05 -11.00 6.80
C ALA A 88 8.57 -10.81 6.47
N VAL A 89 8.11 -9.56 6.44
CA VAL A 89 6.79 -9.24 5.90
C VAL A 89 6.95 -8.83 4.44
N LEU A 90 6.44 -9.67 3.52
CA LEU A 90 6.37 -9.36 2.10
C LEU A 90 4.92 -9.05 1.74
N GLY A 91 4.67 -7.81 1.29
CA GLY A 91 3.31 -7.31 1.14
C GLY A 91 2.59 -7.34 2.48
N PHE A 92 1.68 -8.31 2.64
CA PHE A 92 0.84 -8.47 3.83
C PHE A 92 1.01 -9.85 4.50
N GLN A 93 2.06 -10.59 4.15
CA GLN A 93 2.28 -11.96 4.63
C GLN A 93 3.65 -12.12 5.27
N GLU A 94 3.72 -12.94 6.32
CA GLU A 94 4.99 -13.40 6.87
C GLU A 94 5.56 -14.52 6.01
N VAL A 95 6.82 -14.35 5.59
CA VAL A 95 7.55 -15.28 4.74
C VAL A 95 8.92 -15.53 5.37
N ASP A 96 9.46 -16.75 5.32
CA ASP A 96 10.85 -16.96 5.74
C ASP A 96 11.84 -16.28 4.80
N ASN A 97 13.00 -15.91 5.32
CA ASN A 97 14.00 -15.17 4.58
C ASN A 97 14.53 -15.94 3.36
N LEU A 98 14.62 -17.28 3.42
CA LEU A 98 15.05 -18.08 2.27
C LEU A 98 14.06 -18.00 1.12
N ALA A 99 12.76 -18.15 1.40
CA ALA A 99 11.71 -17.98 0.39
C ALA A 99 11.67 -16.54 -0.15
N SER A 100 11.82 -15.53 0.72
CA SER A 100 11.93 -14.12 0.31
C SER A 100 13.08 -13.90 -0.67
N ASP A 101 14.29 -14.34 -0.32
CA ASP A 101 15.47 -14.13 -1.15
C ASP A 101 15.39 -14.90 -2.47
N THR A 102 14.85 -16.12 -2.43
CA THR A 102 14.59 -16.92 -3.63
C THR A 102 13.64 -16.18 -4.57
N PHE A 103 12.55 -15.62 -4.05
CA PHE A 103 11.59 -14.84 -4.83
C PHE A 103 12.25 -13.62 -5.48
N PHE A 104 12.93 -12.76 -4.71
CA PHE A 104 13.48 -11.51 -5.26
C PHE A 104 14.57 -11.76 -6.30
N ARG A 105 15.40 -12.79 -6.11
CA ARG A 105 16.43 -13.18 -7.08
C ARG A 105 15.85 -13.80 -8.36
N ALA A 106 14.65 -14.39 -8.29
CA ALA A 106 14.00 -15.02 -9.43
C ALA A 106 13.10 -14.07 -10.21
N VAL A 107 12.33 -13.23 -9.50
CA VAL A 107 11.27 -12.42 -10.11
C VAL A 107 11.80 -11.08 -10.60
N ILE A 108 12.78 -10.45 -9.94
CA ILE A 108 13.32 -9.18 -10.40
C ILE A 108 14.31 -9.38 -11.55
N ASP A 109 13.87 -9.06 -12.76
CA ASP A 109 14.71 -9.03 -13.96
C ASP A 109 15.47 -7.72 -14.07
N LEU A 110 16.56 -7.62 -13.31
CA LEU A 110 17.38 -6.41 -13.30
C LEU A 110 17.95 -6.04 -14.67
N PRO A 111 18.43 -6.96 -15.53
CA PRO A 111 18.81 -6.63 -16.90
C PRO A 111 17.70 -5.92 -17.68
N ALA A 112 16.46 -6.43 -17.64
CA ALA A 112 15.33 -5.79 -18.30
C ALA A 112 15.01 -4.42 -17.70
N LEU A 113 15.04 -4.28 -16.38
CA LEU A 113 14.82 -2.98 -15.72
C LEU A 113 15.86 -1.94 -16.13
N ARG A 114 17.15 -2.32 -16.18
CA ARG A 114 18.23 -1.43 -16.62
C ARG A 114 18.05 -0.97 -18.07
N ASP A 115 17.57 -1.85 -18.93
CA ASP A 115 17.29 -1.49 -20.32
C ASP A 115 16.07 -0.57 -20.42
N GLY A 116 14.98 -0.90 -19.70
CA GLY A 116 13.74 -0.13 -19.65
C GLY A 116 13.92 1.30 -19.12
N VAL A 117 14.87 1.54 -18.21
CA VAL A 117 15.22 2.88 -17.71
C VAL A 117 15.56 3.84 -18.85
N LYS A 118 16.13 3.37 -19.97
CA LYS A 118 16.48 4.21 -21.13
C LYS A 118 15.24 4.83 -21.78
N GLY A 119 14.08 4.18 -21.67
CA GLY A 119 12.80 4.64 -22.20
C GLY A 119 11.97 5.47 -21.22
N GLN A 120 12.37 5.58 -19.95
CA GLN A 120 11.65 6.38 -18.96
C GLN A 120 11.78 7.89 -19.22
N ALA A 121 10.79 8.65 -18.74
CA ALA A 121 10.88 10.10 -18.61
C ALA A 121 12.19 10.51 -17.91
N ARG A 122 12.86 11.54 -18.44
CA ARG A 122 14.19 11.95 -17.99
C ARG A 122 14.17 12.36 -16.52
N GLU A 123 13.11 13.03 -16.09
CA GLU A 123 12.86 13.48 -14.72
C GLU A 123 12.86 12.31 -13.73
N ALA A 124 12.23 11.19 -14.09
CA ALA A 124 12.22 9.98 -13.26
C ALA A 124 13.62 9.38 -13.10
N GLN A 125 14.41 9.33 -14.17
CA GLN A 125 15.81 8.89 -14.12
C GLN A 125 16.65 9.80 -13.21
N LEU A 126 16.47 11.11 -13.33
CA LEU A 126 17.21 12.10 -12.55
C LEU A 126 16.88 12.03 -11.06
N LEU A 127 15.60 11.85 -10.73
CA LEU A 127 15.16 11.60 -9.34
C LEU A 127 15.85 10.37 -8.76
N ALA A 128 15.90 9.26 -9.52
CA ALA A 128 16.55 8.03 -9.09
C ALA A 128 18.07 8.22 -8.88
N GLU A 129 18.76 8.90 -9.81
CA GLU A 129 20.18 9.25 -9.67
C GLU A 129 20.44 10.06 -8.38
N GLY A 130 19.60 11.07 -8.15
CA GLY A 130 19.63 11.90 -6.96
C GLY A 130 19.40 11.10 -5.67
N TYR A 131 18.38 10.23 -5.66
CA TYR A 131 18.00 9.44 -4.51
C TYR A 131 19.14 8.54 -4.02
N VAL A 132 19.80 7.84 -4.95
CA VAL A 132 20.99 7.02 -4.65
C VAL A 132 22.08 7.87 -4.00
N ALA A 133 22.39 9.03 -4.59
CA ALA A 133 23.40 9.93 -4.04
C ALA A 133 23.02 10.49 -2.67
N GLY A 134 21.75 10.79 -2.43
CA GLY A 134 21.25 11.39 -1.18
C GLY A 134 21.33 10.44 0.00
N TYR A 135 20.93 9.19 -0.19
CA TYR A 135 21.09 8.14 0.80
C TYR A 135 22.57 7.91 1.14
N ASN A 136 23.42 7.76 0.11
CA ASN A 136 24.86 7.55 0.29
C ASN A 136 25.53 8.73 1.00
N ARG A 137 25.08 9.95 0.69
CA ARG A 137 25.53 11.16 1.38
C ARG A 137 25.17 11.12 2.86
N PHE A 138 23.94 10.72 3.20
CA PHE A 138 23.53 10.63 4.60
C PHE A 138 24.43 9.66 5.38
N LEU A 139 24.70 8.46 4.85
CA LEU A 139 25.61 7.50 5.50
C LEU A 139 27.00 8.10 5.76
N LYS A 140 27.54 8.84 4.79
CA LYS A 140 28.85 9.51 4.94
C LYS A 140 28.82 10.59 6.02
N ASP A 141 27.76 11.39 6.06
CA ASP A 141 27.61 12.47 7.04
C ASP A 141 27.31 11.95 8.46
N ALA A 142 26.53 10.88 8.58
CA ALA A 142 26.17 10.26 9.85
C ALA A 142 27.39 9.63 10.55
N GLY A 143 28.30 9.01 9.78
CA GLY A 143 29.39 8.22 10.34
C GLY A 143 28.88 7.07 11.22
N ALA A 144 29.77 6.41 11.96
CA ALA A 144 29.37 5.26 12.80
C ALA A 144 28.40 5.67 13.93
N GLU A 145 28.64 6.82 14.57
CA GLU A 145 27.85 7.27 15.73
C GLU A 145 26.49 7.84 15.36
N GLY A 146 26.33 8.37 14.14
CA GLY A 146 25.04 8.90 13.65
C GLY A 146 24.09 7.84 13.10
N VAL A 147 24.53 6.58 12.99
CA VAL A 147 23.65 5.44 12.67
C VAL A 147 22.86 5.02 13.93
N PRO A 148 21.53 4.83 13.84
CA PRO A 148 20.73 4.41 14.99
C PRO A 148 21.24 3.09 15.60
N ALA A 149 21.07 2.94 16.90
CA ALA A 149 21.66 1.84 17.66
C ALA A 149 21.27 0.45 17.12
N ASP A 150 20.02 0.28 16.69
CA ASP A 150 19.46 -0.99 16.20
C ASP A 150 20.19 -1.54 14.96
N CYS A 151 20.72 -0.66 14.11
CA CYS A 151 21.43 -1.04 12.89
C CYS A 151 22.89 -0.60 12.83
N ARG A 152 23.44 -0.04 13.91
CA ARG A 152 24.83 0.41 13.96
C ARG A 152 25.80 -0.74 13.74
N GLY A 153 26.75 -0.52 12.82
CA GLY A 153 27.79 -1.50 12.48
C GLY A 153 27.28 -2.76 11.78
N LYS A 154 25.99 -2.82 11.42
CA LYS A 154 25.44 -3.95 10.68
C LYS A 154 25.87 -3.88 9.21
N PRO A 155 26.32 -4.99 8.60
CA PRO A 155 26.91 -4.99 7.26
C PRO A 155 25.91 -4.63 6.13
N TRP A 156 24.61 -4.79 6.39
CA TRP A 156 23.55 -4.40 5.47
C TRP A 156 23.25 -2.88 5.48
N VAL A 157 23.80 -2.13 6.44
CA VAL A 157 23.82 -0.65 6.39
C VAL A 157 25.01 -0.22 5.54
N ARG A 158 24.81 -0.20 4.22
CA ARG A 158 25.83 0.10 3.21
C ARG A 158 25.36 1.17 2.22
N PRO A 159 26.28 1.82 1.48
CA PRO A 159 25.92 2.58 0.29
C PRO A 159 25.12 1.73 -0.70
N ILE A 160 24.21 2.39 -1.42
CA ILE A 160 23.35 1.80 -2.43
C ILE A 160 23.75 2.21 -3.84
N THR A 161 23.24 1.46 -4.80
CA THR A 161 23.43 1.64 -6.24
C THR A 161 22.08 1.90 -6.93
N MET A 162 22.12 2.25 -8.22
CA MET A 162 20.90 2.32 -9.03
C MET A 162 20.16 0.98 -9.05
N ASP A 163 20.87 -0.15 -9.05
CA ASP A 163 20.22 -1.46 -9.08
C ASP A 163 19.45 -1.76 -7.80
N ASP A 164 19.93 -1.28 -6.64
CA ASP A 164 19.21 -1.41 -5.38
C ASP A 164 17.88 -0.63 -5.44
N LEU A 165 17.90 0.57 -6.03
CA LEU A 165 16.71 1.41 -6.18
C LEU A 165 15.73 0.86 -7.24
N LEU A 166 16.23 0.31 -8.34
CA LEU A 166 15.39 -0.35 -9.35
C LEU A 166 14.68 -1.56 -8.77
N ARG A 167 15.38 -2.37 -7.99
CA ARG A 167 14.78 -3.51 -7.29
C ARG A 167 13.71 -3.08 -6.30
N LEU A 168 13.96 -2.02 -5.53
CA LEU A 168 12.97 -1.46 -4.60
C LEU A 168 11.74 -0.93 -5.34
N THR A 169 11.94 -0.21 -6.44
CA THR A 169 10.85 0.32 -7.27
C THR A 169 10.00 -0.81 -7.84
N GLU A 170 10.64 -1.85 -8.40
CA GLU A 170 9.93 -3.04 -8.91
C GLU A 170 9.14 -3.74 -7.80
N LYS A 171 9.71 -3.94 -6.62
CA LYS A 171 8.98 -4.52 -5.47
C LYS A 171 7.69 -3.75 -5.19
N GLN A 172 7.72 -2.42 -5.21
CA GLN A 172 6.54 -1.59 -4.94
C GLN A 172 5.45 -1.76 -5.99
N MET A 173 5.82 -1.90 -7.26
CA MET A 173 4.87 -2.13 -8.35
C MET A 173 4.21 -3.50 -8.20
N LEU A 174 4.96 -4.50 -7.75
CA LEU A 174 4.49 -5.88 -7.58
C LEU A 174 3.69 -6.12 -6.28
N LEU A 175 3.52 -5.10 -5.42
CA LEU A 175 3.01 -5.25 -4.04
C LEU A 175 1.69 -6.03 -3.95
N ALA A 176 0.72 -5.68 -4.78
CA ALA A 176 -0.60 -6.30 -4.83
C ALA A 176 -0.77 -7.33 -5.97
N SER A 177 0.35 -7.79 -6.56
CA SER A 177 0.36 -8.78 -7.64
C SER A 177 1.37 -9.89 -7.32
N SER A 178 2.46 -10.04 -8.07
CA SER A 178 3.44 -11.13 -7.89
C SER A 178 3.97 -11.25 -6.46
N LEU A 179 4.17 -10.14 -5.74
CA LEU A 179 4.70 -10.18 -4.38
C LEU A 179 3.72 -10.85 -3.41
N ALA A 180 2.41 -10.74 -3.65
CA ALA A 180 1.38 -11.40 -2.84
C ALA A 180 1.40 -12.93 -3.00
N LEU A 181 2.06 -13.46 -4.04
CA LEU A 181 2.23 -14.89 -4.30
C LEU A 181 3.69 -15.35 -4.13
N ALA A 182 4.54 -14.54 -3.47
CA ALA A 182 5.97 -14.81 -3.35
C ALA A 182 6.31 -16.21 -2.81
N PRO A 183 5.65 -16.74 -1.75
CA PRO A 183 5.90 -18.10 -1.28
C PRO A 183 5.60 -19.18 -2.33
N GLY A 184 4.54 -18.97 -3.12
CA GLY A 184 4.12 -19.91 -4.15
C GLY A 184 5.05 -19.96 -5.35
N ILE A 185 5.69 -18.84 -5.69
CA ILE A 185 6.70 -18.78 -6.76
C ILE A 185 8.03 -19.36 -6.25
N ALA A 186 8.47 -18.95 -5.06
CA ALA A 186 9.71 -19.43 -4.45
C ALA A 186 9.70 -20.94 -4.12
N GLY A 187 8.51 -21.53 -4.01
CA GLY A 187 8.31 -22.95 -3.71
C GLY A 187 7.92 -23.82 -4.90
N ALA A 188 7.81 -23.27 -6.11
CA ALA A 188 7.44 -24.02 -7.30
C ALA A 188 8.57 -24.97 -7.75
N ALA A 189 8.27 -26.25 -7.87
CA ALA A 189 9.19 -27.28 -8.36
C ALA A 189 8.43 -28.39 -9.10
N PRO A 190 9.02 -29.02 -10.14
CA PRO A 190 8.38 -30.10 -10.86
C PRO A 190 8.24 -31.38 -10.01
N PRO A 191 7.34 -32.30 -10.39
CA PRO A 191 7.21 -33.60 -9.74
C PRO A 191 8.55 -34.36 -9.72
N GLY A 192 8.85 -35.02 -8.60
CA GLY A 192 10.10 -35.77 -8.41
C GLY A 192 11.25 -34.96 -7.81
N GLU A 193 11.12 -33.62 -7.74
CA GLU A 193 12.02 -32.75 -6.97
C GLU A 193 11.49 -32.48 -5.56
N ALA A 194 12.38 -32.01 -4.67
CA ALA A 194 12.02 -31.66 -3.30
C ALA A 194 11.11 -30.42 -3.29
N GLN A 195 9.84 -30.61 -2.88
CA GLN A 195 8.88 -29.53 -2.77
C GLN A 195 9.10 -28.72 -1.49
N ALA A 196 9.18 -27.40 -1.62
CA ALA A 196 9.19 -26.52 -0.46
C ALA A 196 7.81 -26.50 0.20
N LYS A 197 7.78 -26.32 1.54
CA LYS A 197 6.52 -26.05 2.23
C LYS A 197 6.03 -24.66 1.84
N VAL A 198 4.94 -24.60 1.08
CA VAL A 198 4.28 -23.33 0.76
C VAL A 198 3.23 -23.06 1.83
N ALA A 199 3.61 -22.24 2.82
CA ALA A 199 2.67 -21.68 3.78
C ALA A 199 2.22 -20.32 3.24
N MET A 200 1.02 -20.27 2.67
CA MET A 200 0.42 -19.02 2.23
C MET A 200 -1.00 -18.92 2.78
N THR A 201 -1.23 -17.92 3.62
CA THR A 201 -2.57 -17.54 4.02
C THR A 201 -3.12 -16.66 2.92
N LEU A 202 -3.87 -17.24 1.97
CA LEU A 202 -4.70 -16.44 1.09
C LEU A 202 -5.76 -15.79 1.98
N PRO A 203 -5.71 -14.46 2.14
CA PRO A 203 -6.70 -13.82 2.97
C PRO A 203 -8.04 -13.92 2.23
N ARG A 204 -9.08 -14.39 2.93
CA ARG A 204 -10.41 -14.43 2.32
C ARG A 204 -10.82 -13.00 1.97
N GLN A 205 -11.56 -12.80 0.88
CA GLN A 205 -11.92 -11.45 0.42
C GLN A 205 -12.74 -10.68 1.49
N ASP A 206 -13.43 -11.39 2.39
CA ASP A 206 -14.13 -10.88 3.58
C ASP A 206 -13.22 -10.68 4.82
N GLU A 207 -12.00 -11.23 4.81
CA GLU A 207 -10.98 -11.10 5.86
C GLU A 207 -9.86 -10.12 5.49
N LEU A 208 -9.79 -9.69 4.23
CA LEU A 208 -8.89 -8.64 3.78
C LEU A 208 -9.35 -7.29 4.30
N GLY A 209 -8.93 -6.99 5.53
CA GLY A 209 -8.82 -5.64 6.06
C GLY A 209 -7.75 -4.79 5.35
N ILE A 210 -7.44 -5.00 4.08
CA ILE A 210 -6.66 -4.02 3.31
C ILE A 210 -7.63 -2.89 2.99
N GLY A 211 -7.76 -1.99 3.97
CA GLY A 211 -8.64 -0.85 3.89
C GLY A 211 -7.93 0.35 3.26
N SER A 212 -8.68 1.20 2.61
CA SER A 212 -8.39 2.62 2.47
C SER A 212 -9.73 3.28 2.25
N ASN A 213 -9.88 4.52 2.70
CA ASN A 213 -11.00 5.33 2.27
C ASN A 213 -10.48 6.57 1.57
N GLY A 214 -11.23 7.05 0.59
CA GLY A 214 -11.03 8.37 0.04
C GLY A 214 -12.36 9.01 -0.32
N TRP A 215 -12.45 10.31 -0.10
CA TRP A 215 -13.58 11.14 -0.52
C TRP A 215 -13.06 12.30 -1.34
N ALA A 216 -13.74 12.57 -2.44
CA ALA A 216 -13.62 13.82 -3.19
C ALA A 216 -15.00 14.48 -3.21
N PHE A 217 -15.09 15.65 -2.60
CA PHE A 217 -16.27 16.52 -2.64
C PHE A 217 -16.00 17.63 -3.65
N GLY A 218 -16.89 17.80 -4.61
CA GLY A 218 -16.88 18.92 -5.55
C GLY A 218 -17.65 20.14 -5.02
N GLY A 219 -17.68 21.20 -5.83
CA GLY A 219 -18.23 22.50 -5.43
C GLY A 219 -19.72 22.53 -5.12
N ASP A 220 -20.50 21.55 -5.58
CA ASP A 220 -21.92 21.45 -5.25
C ASP A 220 -22.11 20.92 -3.82
N ALA A 221 -21.15 20.14 -3.32
CA ALA A 221 -21.15 19.56 -1.98
C ALA A 221 -20.45 20.42 -0.93
N THR A 222 -19.50 21.28 -1.31
CA THR A 222 -18.68 22.06 -0.36
C THR A 222 -19.23 23.45 -0.07
N ALA A 223 -18.86 23.99 1.09
CA ALA A 223 -19.33 25.28 1.60
C ALA A 223 -18.86 26.48 0.76
N ASP A 224 -17.64 26.42 0.23
CA ASP A 224 -16.98 27.49 -0.52
C ASP A 224 -17.01 27.29 -2.05
N GLY A 225 -17.59 26.19 -2.53
CA GLY A 225 -17.68 25.86 -3.95
C GLY A 225 -16.39 25.31 -4.56
N ARG A 226 -15.34 25.05 -3.76
CA ARG A 226 -14.07 24.46 -4.19
C ARG A 226 -14.01 22.98 -3.82
N GLY A 227 -13.08 22.23 -4.40
CA GLY A 227 -12.92 20.81 -4.09
C GLY A 227 -12.39 20.59 -2.68
N LEU A 228 -12.82 19.48 -2.05
CA LEU A 228 -12.28 19.01 -0.77
C LEU A 228 -12.00 17.51 -0.83
N VAL A 229 -10.80 17.10 -0.44
CA VAL A 229 -10.40 15.69 -0.34
C VAL A 229 -10.24 15.27 1.11
N ILE A 230 -10.81 14.12 1.44
CA ILE A 230 -10.45 13.35 2.64
C ILE A 230 -9.68 12.13 2.18
N GLY A 231 -8.37 12.11 2.42
CA GLY A 231 -7.52 10.98 2.12
C GLY A 231 -7.24 10.18 3.38
N ASN A 232 -7.61 8.91 3.41
CA ASN A 232 -7.39 8.02 4.56
C ASN A 232 -6.94 6.63 4.08
N PRO A 233 -5.73 6.50 3.50
CA PRO A 233 -5.16 5.19 3.22
C PRO A 233 -5.02 4.39 4.52
N HIS A 234 -5.44 3.13 4.50
CA HIS A 234 -5.15 2.21 5.59
C HIS A 234 -3.99 1.31 5.19
N PHE A 235 -2.90 1.38 5.95
CA PHE A 235 -1.65 0.76 5.56
C PHE A 235 -0.84 0.34 6.80
N PRO A 236 0.19 -0.51 6.67
CA PRO A 236 0.95 -0.99 7.82
C PRO A 236 1.52 0.12 8.69
N TRP A 237 1.47 -0.09 10.01
CA TRP A 237 2.10 0.80 11.00
C TRP A 237 3.59 0.49 11.22
N ASN A 238 4.06 -0.63 10.67
CA ASN A 238 5.43 -1.12 10.77
C ASN A 238 5.96 -1.51 9.39
N GLY A 239 7.29 -1.56 9.25
CA GLY A 239 7.94 -2.01 8.02
C GLY A 239 7.97 -0.99 6.87
N PRO A 240 8.59 -1.37 5.74
CA PRO A 240 8.99 -0.45 4.67
C PRO A 240 7.82 0.17 3.88
N SER A 241 6.63 -0.40 4.03
CA SER A 241 5.41 0.12 3.44
C SER A 241 4.83 1.32 4.21
N ARG A 242 5.35 1.70 5.37
CA ARG A 242 4.89 2.91 6.08
C ARG A 242 5.06 4.16 5.22
N PHE A 243 4.11 5.08 5.36
CA PHE A 243 4.17 6.41 4.79
C PHE A 243 5.13 7.31 5.57
N TRP A 244 5.71 8.27 4.85
CA TRP A 244 6.57 9.32 5.37
C TRP A 244 6.15 10.65 4.75
N GLN A 245 5.81 11.64 5.59
CA GLN A 245 5.37 12.95 5.10
C GLN A 245 6.54 13.75 4.52
N MET A 246 6.30 14.45 3.42
CA MET A 246 7.28 15.33 2.80
C MET A 246 6.60 16.45 2.00
N HIS A 247 7.32 17.56 1.87
CA HIS A 247 7.03 18.60 0.90
C HIS A 247 8.24 18.75 -0.03
N VAL A 248 8.00 18.66 -1.34
CA VAL A 248 9.01 18.83 -2.38
C VAL A 248 8.71 20.07 -3.23
N SER A 249 9.64 21.02 -3.25
CA SER A 249 9.69 22.12 -4.22
C SER A 249 10.86 21.88 -5.18
N GLY A 250 10.56 21.64 -6.46
CA GLY A 250 11.51 21.21 -7.49
C GLY A 250 11.62 22.16 -8.69
N PRO A 251 12.29 21.72 -9.78
CA PRO A 251 12.33 22.43 -11.06
C PRO A 251 10.96 22.67 -11.67
N ASP A 252 10.90 23.58 -12.65
CA ASP A 252 9.72 23.80 -13.51
C ASP A 252 8.43 24.14 -12.75
N GLY A 253 8.56 24.65 -11.52
CA GLY A 253 7.43 25.02 -10.66
C GLY A 253 6.76 23.84 -9.95
N TYR A 254 7.40 22.65 -9.91
CA TYR A 254 6.91 21.53 -9.12
C TYR A 254 6.88 21.90 -7.63
N ASP A 255 5.72 21.79 -6.99
CA ASP A 255 5.52 22.12 -5.58
C ASP A 255 4.39 21.26 -5.01
N ALA A 256 4.73 20.15 -4.35
CA ALA A 256 3.76 19.16 -3.88
C ALA A 256 4.10 18.65 -2.48
N MET A 257 3.08 18.50 -1.64
CA MET A 257 3.20 18.04 -0.26
C MET A 257 2.26 16.87 0.00
N GLY A 258 2.72 15.89 0.78
CA GLY A 258 1.95 14.70 1.08
C GLY A 258 2.82 13.61 1.66
N VAL A 259 2.66 12.38 1.20
CA VAL A 259 3.42 11.21 1.65
C VAL A 259 3.96 10.37 0.51
N GLY A 260 5.04 9.65 0.78
CA GLY A 260 5.51 8.52 -0.02
C GLY A 260 5.90 7.35 0.90
N ILE A 261 6.25 6.22 0.31
CA ILE A 261 6.79 5.05 1.05
C ILE A 261 8.31 4.97 0.87
N ALA A 262 8.97 4.01 1.53
CA ALA A 262 10.42 3.82 1.42
C ALA A 262 10.87 3.69 -0.04
N GLY A 263 11.67 4.64 -0.55
CA GLY A 263 12.14 4.65 -1.95
C GLY A 263 11.40 5.63 -2.86
N SER A 264 10.24 6.18 -2.45
CA SER A 264 9.53 7.19 -3.23
C SER A 264 10.29 8.52 -3.25
N PRO A 265 10.67 9.06 -4.42
CA PRO A 265 11.45 10.29 -4.51
C PRO A 265 10.58 11.57 -4.48
N ILE A 266 9.25 11.43 -4.49
CA ILE A 266 8.24 12.49 -4.49
C ILE A 266 6.97 12.01 -3.77
N PRO A 267 6.05 12.91 -3.35
CA PRO A 267 4.75 12.51 -2.84
C PRO A 267 3.96 11.65 -3.86
N THR A 268 3.46 10.50 -3.42
CA THR A 268 2.57 9.63 -4.21
C THR A 268 1.10 9.78 -3.81
N LEU A 269 0.83 10.32 -2.62
CA LEU A 269 -0.47 10.85 -2.17
C LEU A 269 -0.23 12.25 -1.63
N GLY A 270 -1.16 13.19 -1.79
CA GLY A 270 -0.96 14.54 -1.29
C GLY A 270 -1.77 15.60 -1.99
N PHE A 271 -1.16 16.77 -2.14
CA PHE A 271 -1.75 17.92 -2.79
C PHE A 271 -0.65 18.85 -3.32
N ASN A 272 -1.03 19.69 -4.27
CA ASN A 272 -0.24 20.84 -4.72
C ASN A 272 -1.09 22.10 -4.58
N ARG A 273 -0.74 23.16 -5.31
CA ARG A 273 -1.48 24.43 -5.29
C ARG A 273 -2.95 24.31 -5.71
N ASP A 274 -3.26 23.38 -6.62
CA ASP A 274 -4.50 23.38 -7.39
C ASP A 274 -5.31 22.09 -7.29
N VAL A 275 -4.67 20.97 -6.95
CA VAL A 275 -5.32 19.65 -6.79
C VAL A 275 -4.88 18.96 -5.50
N ALA A 276 -5.76 18.11 -4.96
CA ALA A 276 -5.48 17.17 -3.89
C ALA A 276 -5.88 15.77 -4.35
N TRP A 277 -5.13 14.75 -3.95
CA TRP A 277 -5.39 13.37 -4.32
C TRP A 277 -5.00 12.38 -3.22
N THR A 278 -5.69 11.24 -3.21
CA THR A 278 -5.39 10.07 -2.40
C THR A 278 -5.56 8.80 -3.22
N HIS A 279 -5.13 7.68 -2.66
CA HIS A 279 -5.26 6.37 -3.25
C HIS A 279 -6.02 5.40 -2.35
N THR A 280 -6.75 4.47 -2.94
CA THR A 280 -7.34 3.30 -2.28
C THR A 280 -7.01 2.05 -3.09
N VAL A 281 -6.74 0.91 -2.45
CA VAL A 281 -6.50 -0.35 -3.18
C VAL A 281 -7.71 -0.69 -4.06
N THR A 282 -7.45 -1.01 -5.33
CA THR A 282 -8.49 -1.37 -6.31
C THR A 282 -8.93 -2.83 -6.18
N ALA A 283 -10.13 -3.14 -6.66
CA ALA A 283 -10.62 -4.51 -6.85
C ALA A 283 -10.13 -5.13 -8.16
N ALA A 284 -9.52 -4.34 -9.06
CA ALA A 284 -8.93 -4.83 -10.29
C ALA A 284 -7.80 -5.84 -10.02
N ARG A 285 -7.67 -6.82 -10.89
CA ARG A 285 -6.61 -7.82 -10.84
C ARG A 285 -5.50 -7.44 -11.78
N HIS A 286 -4.29 -7.41 -11.27
CA HIS A 286 -3.10 -7.02 -12.04
C HIS A 286 -2.34 -8.21 -12.60
N PHE A 287 -2.88 -9.42 -12.45
CA PHE A 287 -2.27 -10.63 -12.99
C PHE A 287 -3.34 -11.65 -13.44
N THR A 288 -2.94 -12.56 -14.32
CA THR A 288 -3.71 -13.76 -14.67
C THR A 288 -2.89 -15.01 -14.37
N LEU A 289 -3.58 -16.09 -14.03
CA LEU A 289 -2.98 -17.42 -14.02
C LEU A 289 -3.28 -18.12 -15.35
N TYR A 290 -2.34 -18.92 -15.81
CA TYR A 290 -2.49 -19.80 -16.96
C TYR A 290 -2.36 -21.23 -16.50
N GLN A 291 -3.36 -22.07 -16.75
CA GLN A 291 -3.24 -23.51 -16.58
C GLN A 291 -2.47 -24.07 -17.76
N LEU A 292 -1.33 -24.69 -17.48
CA LEU A 292 -0.48 -25.31 -18.48
C LEU A 292 -0.80 -26.79 -18.58
N THR A 293 -1.16 -27.26 -19.77
CA THR A 293 -1.19 -28.70 -20.06
C THR A 293 0.24 -29.16 -20.29
N LEU A 294 0.76 -30.05 -19.44
CA LEU A 294 2.15 -30.50 -19.53
C LEU A 294 2.32 -31.59 -20.60
N ASP A 295 3.53 -31.67 -21.15
CA ASP A 295 3.91 -32.78 -22.02
C ASP A 295 3.92 -34.08 -21.19
N PRO A 296 3.19 -35.13 -21.58
CA PRO A 296 3.17 -36.39 -20.84
C PRO A 296 4.54 -37.05 -20.66
N ALA A 297 5.51 -36.71 -21.52
CA ALA A 297 6.88 -37.22 -21.44
C ALA A 297 7.81 -36.37 -20.57
N ASP A 298 7.47 -35.11 -20.28
CA ASP A 298 8.35 -34.16 -19.58
C ASP A 298 7.53 -33.08 -18.85
N PRO A 299 7.43 -33.12 -17.50
CA PRO A 299 6.64 -32.16 -16.73
C PRO A 299 7.26 -30.75 -16.68
N THR A 300 8.44 -30.54 -17.29
CA THR A 300 9.06 -29.22 -17.50
C THR A 300 8.82 -28.68 -18.91
N ARG A 301 7.93 -29.31 -19.67
CA ARG A 301 7.43 -28.85 -20.97
C ARG A 301 5.91 -28.75 -20.93
N TYR A 302 5.36 -27.82 -21.70
CA TYR A 302 3.91 -27.60 -21.81
C TYR A 302 3.49 -27.47 -23.26
N LEU A 303 2.25 -27.84 -23.54
CA LEU A 303 1.67 -27.77 -24.87
C LEU A 303 1.15 -26.35 -25.12
N VAL A 304 1.40 -25.82 -26.32
CA VAL A 304 0.76 -24.62 -26.86
C VAL A 304 0.34 -24.94 -28.30
N ASP A 305 -0.95 -24.89 -28.58
CA ASP A 305 -1.54 -25.26 -29.88
C ASP A 305 -1.07 -26.64 -30.38
N GLY A 306 -0.90 -27.59 -29.44
CA GLY A 306 -0.42 -28.94 -29.70
C GLY A 306 1.11 -29.09 -29.80
N GLN A 307 1.88 -28.01 -29.72
CA GLN A 307 3.35 -28.04 -29.75
C GLN A 307 3.94 -28.07 -28.34
N SER A 308 4.89 -28.98 -28.10
CA SER A 308 5.61 -29.08 -26.82
C SER A 308 6.71 -28.02 -26.71
N VAL A 309 6.51 -27.07 -25.79
CA VAL A 309 7.39 -25.93 -25.50
C VAL A 309 8.09 -26.17 -24.15
N ALA A 310 9.41 -25.99 -24.10
CA ALA A 310 10.15 -26.07 -22.85
C ALA A 310 9.89 -24.87 -21.94
N MET A 311 9.76 -25.11 -20.65
CA MET A 311 9.95 -24.07 -19.64
C MET A 311 11.42 -23.68 -19.58
N GLU A 312 11.71 -22.43 -19.22
CA GLU A 312 13.07 -21.95 -19.04
C GLU A 312 13.50 -22.13 -17.57
N PRO A 313 14.51 -22.96 -17.26
CA PRO A 313 15.03 -23.14 -15.92
C PRO A 313 16.00 -22.00 -15.53
N HIS A 314 15.85 -21.51 -14.30
CA HIS A 314 16.65 -20.46 -13.69
C HIS A 314 17.30 -20.99 -12.41
N SER A 315 18.63 -21.05 -12.39
CA SER A 315 19.39 -21.43 -11.19
C SER A 315 19.53 -20.23 -10.25
N ILE A 316 18.86 -20.28 -9.11
CA ILE A 316 18.80 -19.21 -8.12
C ILE A 316 19.69 -19.59 -6.93
N THR A 317 20.81 -18.87 -6.77
CA THR A 317 21.71 -19.03 -5.63
C THR A 317 21.45 -17.93 -4.60
N VAL A 318 21.08 -18.35 -3.39
CA VAL A 318 20.84 -17.49 -2.23
C VAL A 318 22.05 -17.55 -1.29
N PRO A 319 22.68 -16.40 -0.98
CA PRO A 319 23.82 -16.37 -0.09
C PRO A 319 23.42 -16.65 1.37
N MET A 320 24.21 -17.47 2.06
CA MET A 320 23.97 -17.84 3.46
C MET A 320 24.90 -17.09 4.43
N PRO A 321 24.65 -17.15 5.76
CA PRO A 321 25.56 -16.63 6.76
C PRO A 321 26.97 -17.21 6.62
N GLU A 322 27.98 -16.47 7.06
CA GLU A 322 29.39 -16.89 6.98
C GLU A 322 29.59 -18.29 7.58
N GLY A 323 30.35 -19.14 6.87
CA GLY A 323 30.58 -20.54 7.26
C GLY A 323 29.48 -21.52 6.85
N THR A 324 28.36 -21.04 6.29
CA THR A 324 27.28 -21.88 5.74
C THR A 324 27.31 -21.84 4.20
N PRO A 325 27.25 -22.99 3.50
CA PRO A 325 27.18 -23.00 2.03
C PRO A 325 25.92 -22.31 1.51
N ASP A 326 26.04 -21.64 0.36
CA ASP A 326 24.90 -21.05 -0.34
C ASP A 326 23.85 -22.11 -0.72
N VAL A 327 22.58 -21.72 -0.70
CA VAL A 327 21.47 -22.58 -1.13
C VAL A 327 21.14 -22.27 -2.58
N THR A 328 21.14 -23.29 -3.44
CA THR A 328 20.74 -23.15 -4.84
C THR A 328 19.42 -23.88 -5.09
N ARG A 329 18.50 -23.23 -5.81
CA ARG A 329 17.22 -23.78 -6.27
C ARG A 329 17.04 -23.53 -7.75
N THR A 330 16.46 -24.48 -8.47
CA THR A 330 16.02 -24.25 -9.85
C THR A 330 14.56 -23.83 -9.84
N LEU A 331 14.27 -22.65 -10.35
CA LEU A 331 12.89 -22.21 -10.63
C LEU A 331 12.65 -22.18 -12.13
N TYR A 332 11.39 -22.13 -12.55
CA TYR A 332 11.04 -22.21 -13.96
C TYR A 332 10.15 -21.05 -14.37
N SER A 333 10.34 -20.59 -15.60
CA SER A 333 9.49 -19.59 -16.23
C SER A 333 8.96 -20.08 -17.58
N THR A 334 7.86 -19.46 -18.00
CA THR A 334 7.18 -19.73 -19.27
C THR A 334 7.01 -18.43 -20.03
N ARG A 335 6.41 -18.49 -21.23
CA ARG A 335 6.01 -17.27 -21.95
C ARG A 335 5.03 -16.39 -21.17
N PHE A 336 4.33 -16.96 -20.19
CA PHE A 336 3.39 -16.24 -19.34
C PHE A 336 4.04 -15.69 -18.08
N GLY A 337 5.28 -16.08 -17.74
CA GLY A 337 5.96 -15.67 -16.51
C GLY A 337 6.31 -16.88 -15.61
N PRO A 338 6.65 -16.64 -14.33
CA PRO A 338 7.11 -17.70 -13.42
C PRO A 338 6.03 -18.74 -13.16
N VAL A 339 6.47 -19.99 -12.97
CA VAL A 339 5.61 -21.08 -12.48
C VAL A 339 5.28 -20.82 -11.01
N VAL A 340 4.03 -21.05 -10.62
CA VAL A 340 3.51 -20.79 -9.27
C VAL A 340 2.75 -22.00 -8.74
N VAL A 341 2.89 -22.27 -7.44
CA VAL A 341 2.12 -23.30 -6.74
C VAL A 341 1.43 -22.72 -5.49
N ILE A 342 0.18 -23.13 -5.29
CA ILE A 342 -0.67 -22.81 -4.13
C ILE A 342 -1.45 -24.09 -3.79
N PRO A 343 -0.80 -25.07 -3.15
CA PRO A 343 -1.36 -26.41 -3.00
C PRO A 343 -2.73 -26.44 -2.31
N GLN A 344 -2.94 -25.59 -1.30
CA GLN A 344 -4.20 -25.43 -0.56
C GLN A 344 -5.38 -24.94 -1.43
N SER A 345 -5.11 -24.37 -2.59
CA SER A 345 -6.11 -23.93 -3.57
C SER A 345 -6.16 -24.81 -4.81
N GLY A 346 -5.44 -25.93 -4.83
CA GLY A 346 -5.35 -26.83 -5.99
C GLY A 346 -4.42 -26.34 -7.11
N VAL A 347 -3.76 -25.19 -6.96
CA VAL A 347 -2.67 -24.77 -7.86
C VAL A 347 -1.45 -25.61 -7.53
N THR A 348 -1.19 -26.65 -8.30
CA THR A 348 -0.08 -27.59 -8.05
C THR A 348 0.68 -27.86 -9.33
N TRP A 349 1.95 -28.26 -9.18
CA TRP A 349 2.71 -28.81 -10.29
C TRP A 349 2.64 -30.33 -10.21
N SER A 350 1.88 -30.92 -11.13
CA SER A 350 1.67 -32.37 -11.27
C SER A 350 2.36 -32.88 -12.55
N ALA A 351 2.21 -34.17 -12.86
CA ALA A 351 2.70 -34.70 -14.14
C ALA A 351 1.89 -34.21 -15.35
N ALA A 352 0.67 -33.73 -15.15
CA ALA A 352 -0.25 -33.35 -16.24
C ALA A 352 -0.50 -31.84 -16.33
N ASN A 353 -0.36 -31.11 -15.22
CA ASN A 353 -0.68 -29.69 -15.14
C ASN A 353 0.34 -28.93 -14.30
N ALA A 354 0.64 -27.71 -14.72
CA ALA A 354 1.29 -26.66 -13.92
C ALA A 354 0.55 -25.33 -14.10
N PHE A 355 0.96 -24.30 -13.37
CA PHE A 355 0.36 -22.98 -13.46
C PHE A 355 1.44 -21.91 -13.58
N ALA A 356 1.28 -20.98 -14.52
CA ALA A 356 2.15 -19.81 -14.64
C ALA A 356 1.37 -18.53 -14.40
N MET A 357 2.07 -17.49 -13.95
CA MET A 357 1.47 -16.19 -13.65
C MET A 357 2.05 -15.11 -14.55
N LYS A 358 1.17 -14.33 -15.20
CA LYS A 358 1.53 -13.13 -15.96
C LYS A 358 1.06 -11.89 -15.22
N ASP A 359 1.95 -10.92 -15.01
CA ASP A 359 1.74 -9.75 -14.16
C ASP A 359 1.90 -8.45 -14.97
N ALA A 360 0.89 -7.58 -14.91
CA ALA A 360 0.83 -6.32 -15.66
C ALA A 360 1.76 -5.24 -15.05
N ASN A 361 2.18 -5.42 -13.80
CA ASN A 361 3.09 -4.52 -13.10
C ASN A 361 4.57 -4.89 -13.23
N ARG A 362 4.89 -6.06 -13.80
CA ARG A 362 6.28 -6.45 -14.04
C ARG A 362 6.94 -5.46 -14.99
N GLY A 363 8.02 -4.81 -14.54
CA GLY A 363 8.71 -3.77 -15.31
C GLY A 363 7.91 -2.48 -15.48
N ASN A 364 6.91 -2.20 -14.63
CA ASN A 364 6.16 -0.95 -14.67
C ASN A 364 7.02 0.22 -14.18
N LEU A 365 7.82 0.74 -15.10
CA LEU A 365 8.72 1.88 -14.91
C LEU A 365 8.03 3.25 -15.10
N ARG A 366 6.73 3.27 -15.39
CA ARG A 366 5.95 4.49 -15.72
C ARG A 366 5.31 5.14 -14.49
N ALA A 367 5.30 4.47 -13.35
CA ALA A 367 4.62 4.94 -12.14
C ALA A 367 5.14 6.29 -11.63
N ILE A 368 6.47 6.48 -11.58
CA ILE A 368 7.07 7.76 -11.13
C ILE A 368 6.71 8.91 -12.07
N GLU A 369 6.71 8.69 -13.38
CA GLU A 369 6.24 9.70 -14.34
C GLU A 369 4.77 10.05 -14.10
N THR A 370 3.94 9.05 -13.82
CA THR A 370 2.51 9.25 -13.53
C THR A 370 2.34 10.15 -12.31
N TRP A 371 3.02 9.86 -11.19
CA TRP A 371 2.95 10.70 -10.00
C TRP A 371 3.59 12.08 -10.17
N LEU A 372 4.63 12.21 -11.01
CA LEU A 372 5.17 13.53 -11.39
C LEU A 372 4.10 14.38 -12.08
N ARG A 373 3.40 13.80 -13.06
CA ARG A 373 2.32 14.47 -13.79
C ARG A 373 1.15 14.82 -12.88
N ILE A 374 0.78 13.94 -11.94
CA ILE A 374 -0.24 14.23 -10.92
C ILE A 374 0.22 15.38 -10.01
N GLY A 375 1.46 15.38 -9.54
CA GLY A 375 2.01 16.44 -8.71
C GLY A 375 2.10 17.80 -9.42
N GLN A 376 2.07 17.82 -10.76
CA GLN A 376 2.06 19.03 -11.61
C GLN A 376 0.65 19.43 -12.09
N ALA A 377 -0.36 18.60 -11.86
CA ALA A 377 -1.71 18.81 -12.35
C ALA A 377 -2.34 20.10 -11.80
N LYS A 378 -3.14 20.77 -12.63
CA LYS A 378 -3.83 22.04 -12.29
C LYS A 378 -5.34 21.87 -12.11
N ASN A 379 -5.86 20.70 -12.44
CA ASN A 379 -7.25 20.31 -12.32
C ASN A 379 -7.34 18.77 -12.36
N VAL A 380 -8.51 18.21 -12.00
CA VAL A 380 -8.68 16.75 -12.00
C VAL A 380 -8.63 16.12 -13.40
N GLY A 381 -8.88 16.88 -14.47
CA GLY A 381 -8.73 16.42 -15.85
C GLY A 381 -7.27 16.14 -16.24
N ASP A 382 -6.33 16.94 -15.72
CA ASP A 382 -4.89 16.68 -15.88
C ASP A 382 -4.48 15.38 -15.17
N ILE A 383 -5.06 15.10 -13.99
CA ILE A 383 -4.86 13.83 -13.26
C ILE A 383 -5.41 12.65 -14.08
N GLN A 384 -6.64 12.77 -14.60
CA GLN A 384 -7.24 11.73 -15.43
C GLN A 384 -6.38 11.45 -16.67
N SER A 385 -5.86 12.50 -17.32
CA SER A 385 -4.97 12.36 -18.49
C SER A 385 -3.67 11.67 -18.11
N ALA A 386 -3.07 12.04 -16.97
CA ALA A 386 -1.84 11.40 -16.47
C ALA A 386 -2.02 9.90 -16.27
N VAL A 387 -3.05 9.46 -15.54
CA VAL A 387 -3.27 8.03 -15.28
C VAL A 387 -3.68 7.26 -16.54
N SER A 388 -4.41 7.89 -17.45
CA SER A 388 -4.92 7.25 -18.67
C SER A 388 -3.83 7.05 -19.74
N GLU A 389 -2.92 8.00 -19.88
CA GLU A 389 -1.87 7.94 -20.91
C GLU A 389 -0.69 7.06 -20.49
N THR A 390 -0.30 7.08 -19.21
CA THR A 390 0.86 6.32 -18.73
C THR A 390 0.51 4.89 -18.34
N LEU A 391 -0.75 4.63 -17.96
CA LEU A 391 -1.18 3.39 -17.29
C LEU A 391 -0.15 2.94 -16.23
N GLY A 392 0.39 3.91 -15.48
CA GLY A 392 1.51 3.69 -14.56
C GLY A 392 1.08 3.42 -13.13
N ILE A 393 -0.17 3.73 -12.76
CA ILE A 393 -0.69 3.42 -11.42
C ILE A 393 -0.83 1.89 -11.29
N PRO A 394 -0.18 1.26 -10.30
CA PRO A 394 -0.02 -0.19 -10.34
C PRO A 394 -1.21 -0.97 -9.76
N TRP A 395 -1.79 -0.51 -8.64
CA TRP A 395 -2.79 -1.29 -7.89
C TRP A 395 -3.73 -0.45 -7.01
N VAL A 396 -3.92 0.82 -7.34
CA VAL A 396 -4.78 1.72 -6.56
C VAL A 396 -5.69 2.57 -7.44
N ASN A 397 -6.91 2.83 -6.95
CA ASN A 397 -7.74 3.92 -7.45
C ASN A 397 -7.07 5.26 -7.17
N THR A 398 -7.38 6.29 -7.96
CA THR A 398 -7.04 7.68 -7.71
C THR A 398 -8.31 8.47 -7.40
N ILE A 399 -8.37 9.09 -6.22
CA ILE A 399 -9.47 9.96 -5.81
C ILE A 399 -8.90 11.36 -5.65
N ALA A 400 -9.49 12.34 -6.32
CA ALA A 400 -8.95 13.70 -6.33
C ALA A 400 -10.05 14.76 -6.36
N ALA A 401 -9.74 15.96 -5.88
CA ALA A 401 -10.56 17.14 -6.11
C ALA A 401 -9.67 18.35 -6.38
N ASP A 402 -10.18 19.32 -7.11
CA ASP A 402 -9.45 20.53 -7.47
C ASP A 402 -10.08 21.82 -6.95
N ARG A 403 -9.29 22.89 -6.98
CA ARG A 403 -9.70 24.21 -6.52
C ARG A 403 -10.88 24.83 -7.28
N ASN A 404 -11.28 24.27 -8.44
CA ASN A 404 -12.40 24.72 -9.26
C ASN A 404 -13.71 23.98 -8.92
N GLY A 405 -13.64 23.01 -8.01
CA GLY A 405 -14.79 22.28 -7.50
C GLY A 405 -15.13 21.02 -8.28
N ASP A 406 -14.19 20.47 -9.06
CA ASP A 406 -14.38 19.17 -9.69
C ASP A 406 -13.74 18.06 -8.84
N ALA A 407 -14.41 16.92 -8.76
CA ALA A 407 -14.03 15.72 -8.04
C ALA A 407 -13.88 14.55 -9.01
N LEU A 408 -12.85 13.72 -8.82
CA LEU A 408 -12.49 12.58 -9.66
C LEU A 408 -12.40 11.30 -8.83
N HIS A 409 -12.90 10.21 -9.42
CA HIS A 409 -12.53 8.85 -9.09
C HIS A 409 -12.06 8.15 -10.38
N ALA A 410 -10.82 7.69 -10.41
CA ALA A 410 -10.25 6.92 -11.51
C ALA A 410 -9.72 5.58 -10.99
N ASP A 411 -10.39 4.49 -11.37
CA ASP A 411 -9.88 3.12 -11.28
C ASP A 411 -9.19 2.78 -12.62
N VAL A 412 -8.12 3.52 -12.91
CA VAL A 412 -7.32 3.39 -14.13
C VAL A 412 -5.90 3.01 -13.73
N THR A 413 -5.54 1.75 -14.02
CA THR A 413 -4.31 1.12 -13.55
C THR A 413 -3.67 0.24 -14.63
N ALA A 414 -2.48 -0.28 -14.37
CA ALA A 414 -1.87 -1.32 -15.19
C ALA A 414 -2.63 -2.65 -15.00
N VAL A 415 -3.55 -2.97 -15.92
CA VAL A 415 -4.43 -4.15 -15.84
C VAL A 415 -4.26 -4.99 -17.11
N PRO A 416 -4.28 -6.34 -17.00
CA PRO A 416 -4.30 -7.21 -18.17
C PRO A 416 -5.47 -6.91 -19.11
N ASN A 417 -5.19 -6.80 -20.41
CA ASN A 417 -6.22 -6.64 -21.43
C ASN A 417 -6.92 -7.97 -21.72
N VAL A 418 -7.89 -8.29 -20.88
CA VAL A 418 -8.68 -9.51 -20.97
C VAL A 418 -10.14 -9.12 -20.87
N SER A 419 -10.87 -9.25 -21.97
CA SER A 419 -12.32 -8.97 -22.03
C SER A 419 -13.12 -10.07 -21.34
N ALA A 420 -14.38 -9.78 -21.00
CA ALA A 420 -15.31 -10.77 -20.45
C ALA A 420 -15.47 -11.98 -21.39
N ASP A 421 -15.56 -11.74 -22.70
CA ASP A 421 -15.67 -12.78 -23.72
C ASP A 421 -14.43 -13.65 -23.78
N LYS A 422 -13.22 -13.06 -23.66
CA LYS A 422 -11.98 -13.84 -23.58
C LYS A 422 -11.93 -14.69 -22.32
N ILE A 423 -12.27 -14.13 -21.15
CA ILE A 423 -12.30 -14.89 -19.89
C ILE A 423 -13.20 -16.12 -20.04
N LYS A 424 -14.38 -15.96 -20.67
CA LYS A 424 -15.31 -17.05 -20.92
C LYS A 424 -14.79 -18.05 -21.96
N ALA A 425 -14.24 -17.57 -23.07
CA ALA A 425 -13.74 -18.41 -24.16
C ALA A 425 -12.47 -19.20 -23.78
N CYS A 426 -11.70 -18.69 -22.83
CA CYS A 426 -10.43 -19.24 -22.36
C CYS A 426 -10.52 -19.83 -20.95
N SER A 427 -11.72 -19.97 -20.38
CA SER A 427 -11.88 -20.66 -19.10
C SER A 427 -11.56 -22.14 -19.22
N THR A 428 -10.95 -22.71 -18.19
CA THR A 428 -10.77 -24.14 -18.04
C THR A 428 -11.87 -24.73 -17.14
N PRO A 429 -12.04 -26.07 -17.09
CA PRO A 429 -13.05 -26.69 -16.21
C PRO A 429 -12.90 -26.34 -14.72
N ILE A 430 -11.72 -25.89 -14.30
CA ILE A 430 -11.41 -25.53 -12.92
C ILE A 430 -11.38 -24.02 -12.68
N SER A 431 -11.57 -23.16 -13.69
CA SER A 431 -11.51 -21.69 -13.53
C SER A 431 -12.43 -21.17 -12.42
N GLY A 432 -13.61 -21.76 -12.23
CA GLY A 432 -14.53 -21.39 -11.15
C GLY A 432 -13.96 -21.58 -9.74
N LEU A 433 -13.07 -22.55 -9.53
CA LEU A 433 -12.42 -22.80 -8.24
C LEU A 433 -11.42 -21.69 -7.86
N PHE A 434 -10.89 -20.96 -8.85
CA PHE A 434 -9.91 -19.89 -8.65
C PHE A 434 -10.54 -18.49 -8.69
N ALA A 435 -11.86 -18.40 -8.87
CA ALA A 435 -12.54 -17.13 -9.09
C ALA A 435 -12.41 -16.14 -7.93
N SER A 436 -12.00 -16.55 -6.73
CA SER A 436 -11.66 -15.66 -5.61
C SER A 436 -10.20 -15.19 -5.61
N LEU A 437 -9.30 -15.94 -6.25
CA LEU A 437 -7.85 -15.72 -6.26
C LEU A 437 -7.40 -14.95 -7.51
N ALA A 438 -7.78 -15.44 -8.70
CA ALA A 438 -7.25 -14.93 -9.96
C ALA A 438 -8.17 -15.27 -11.13
N THR A 439 -7.94 -14.60 -12.26
CA THR A 439 -8.52 -15.01 -13.54
C THR A 439 -7.65 -16.13 -14.11
N LEU A 440 -8.19 -17.36 -14.18
CA LEU A 440 -7.51 -18.52 -14.76
C LEU A 440 -7.88 -18.69 -16.22
N LEU A 441 -6.86 -18.66 -17.08
CA LEU A 441 -6.95 -18.84 -18.53
C LEU A 441 -6.28 -20.15 -18.97
N ASP A 442 -6.69 -20.68 -20.13
CA ASP A 442 -6.09 -21.85 -20.75
C ASP A 442 -4.74 -21.49 -21.39
N GLY A 443 -3.64 -21.97 -20.79
CA GLY A 443 -2.29 -21.76 -21.29
C GLY A 443 -1.90 -22.66 -22.47
N ALA A 444 -2.75 -23.63 -22.84
CA ALA A 444 -2.51 -24.49 -23.99
C ALA A 444 -2.90 -23.86 -25.33
N ARG A 445 -3.51 -22.67 -25.30
CA ARG A 445 -4.08 -21.98 -26.46
C ARG A 445 -3.44 -20.60 -26.60
N ALA A 446 -2.72 -20.36 -27.69
CA ALA A 446 -2.01 -19.09 -27.85
C ALA A 446 -2.94 -17.87 -27.92
N GLU A 447 -4.17 -18.04 -28.42
CA GLU A 447 -5.19 -16.98 -28.48
C GLU A 447 -5.72 -16.55 -27.10
N CYS A 448 -5.41 -17.31 -26.06
CA CYS A 448 -5.79 -17.00 -24.69
C CYS A 448 -4.80 -16.08 -23.97
N ASP A 449 -3.69 -15.71 -24.61
CA ASP A 449 -2.81 -14.64 -24.13
C ASP A 449 -3.54 -13.27 -24.11
N TRP A 450 -2.98 -12.29 -23.41
CA TRP A 450 -3.54 -10.94 -23.31
C TRP A 450 -3.59 -10.26 -24.67
N ASP A 451 -4.69 -9.53 -24.93
CA ASP A 451 -4.82 -8.81 -26.19
C ASP A 451 -3.92 -7.57 -26.21
N ALA A 452 -3.25 -7.32 -27.33
CA ALA A 452 -2.63 -6.03 -27.56
C ALA A 452 -3.70 -5.01 -27.98
N ALA A 453 -3.69 -3.83 -27.39
CA ALA A 453 -4.52 -2.71 -27.82
C ALA A 453 -3.65 -1.57 -28.36
N ALA A 454 -4.11 -0.91 -29.40
CA ALA A 454 -3.43 0.28 -29.91
C ALA A 454 -3.54 1.43 -28.90
N GLY A 455 -2.49 2.23 -28.77
CA GLY A 455 -2.48 3.40 -27.90
C GLY A 455 -2.18 3.11 -26.42
N THR A 456 -1.94 1.85 -26.04
CA THR A 456 -1.42 1.54 -24.70
C THR A 456 0.11 1.68 -24.67
N PRO A 457 0.68 2.13 -23.55
CA PRO A 457 2.13 2.31 -23.41
C PRO A 457 2.90 0.99 -23.39
N GLU A 458 2.24 -0.11 -23.03
CA GLU A 458 2.79 -1.47 -23.11
C GLU A 458 1.79 -2.42 -23.78
N PRO A 459 2.25 -3.38 -24.58
CA PRO A 459 1.40 -4.44 -25.12
C PRO A 459 0.77 -5.28 -24.01
N GLY A 460 -0.51 -5.65 -24.19
CA GLY A 460 -1.22 -6.50 -23.25
C GLY A 460 -1.89 -5.76 -22.08
N LEU A 461 -1.73 -4.44 -21.96
CA LEU A 461 -2.48 -3.63 -21.00
C LEU A 461 -3.85 -3.21 -21.54
N MET A 462 -4.84 -3.14 -20.65
CA MET A 462 -6.19 -2.68 -20.98
C MET A 462 -6.20 -1.16 -21.20
N PRO A 463 -6.74 -0.66 -22.32
CA PRO A 463 -6.89 0.78 -22.56
C PRO A 463 -7.65 1.48 -21.44
N ALA A 464 -7.28 2.71 -21.11
CA ALA A 464 -8.00 3.51 -20.11
C ALA A 464 -9.48 3.71 -20.43
N SER A 465 -9.86 3.72 -21.71
CA SER A 465 -11.26 3.83 -22.16
C SER A 465 -12.14 2.66 -21.74
N ASP A 466 -11.52 1.52 -21.44
CA ASP A 466 -12.19 0.27 -21.07
C ASP A 466 -12.13 0.03 -19.55
N GLN A 467 -11.53 0.98 -18.82
CA GLN A 467 -11.48 1.07 -17.37
C GLN A 467 -12.44 2.16 -16.86
N ALA A 468 -12.52 2.38 -15.55
CA ALA A 468 -13.50 3.29 -14.96
C ALA A 468 -12.88 4.62 -14.51
N ALA A 469 -13.38 5.73 -15.03
CA ALA A 469 -13.06 7.07 -14.54
C ALA A 469 -14.31 7.96 -14.56
N THR A 470 -14.47 8.79 -13.53
CA THR A 470 -15.65 9.65 -13.39
C THR A 470 -15.26 10.98 -12.76
N ILE A 471 -15.67 12.09 -13.38
CA ILE A 471 -15.55 13.45 -12.84
C ILE A 471 -16.94 14.02 -12.54
N ARG A 472 -17.16 14.57 -11.35
CA ARG A 472 -18.41 15.22 -10.93
C ARG A 472 -18.17 16.42 -10.03
N ARG A 473 -19.25 17.16 -9.72
CA ARG A 473 -19.23 18.32 -8.82
C ARG A 473 -19.91 18.09 -7.47
N ASP A 474 -20.56 16.95 -7.26
CA ASP A 474 -21.13 16.57 -5.97
C ASP A 474 -20.12 15.78 -5.11
N TYR A 475 -20.15 14.45 -5.13
CA TYR A 475 -19.15 13.65 -4.42
C TYR A 475 -18.86 12.32 -5.11
N LEU A 476 -17.64 11.84 -4.90
CA LEU A 476 -17.17 10.51 -5.24
C LEU A 476 -16.40 9.95 -4.05
N THR A 477 -16.56 8.67 -3.76
CA THR A 477 -15.83 7.99 -2.69
C THR A 477 -15.56 6.54 -3.02
N ASN A 478 -14.52 5.96 -2.41
CA ASN A 478 -14.23 4.54 -2.51
C ASN A 478 -13.68 4.02 -1.17
N SER A 479 -14.07 2.78 -0.86
CA SER A 479 -13.62 2.02 0.33
C SER A 479 -13.21 0.58 -0.04
N ASN A 480 -12.51 0.41 -1.17
CA ASN A 480 -11.94 -0.83 -1.73
C ASN A 480 -12.92 -1.81 -2.39
N ASP A 481 -14.24 -1.53 -2.36
CA ASP A 481 -15.14 -2.17 -3.32
C ASP A 481 -14.81 -1.69 -4.75
N SER A 482 -15.31 -2.44 -5.74
CA SER A 482 -14.95 -2.25 -7.15
C SER A 482 -15.41 -0.91 -7.72
N TYR A 483 -14.95 -0.63 -8.96
CA TYR A 483 -15.41 0.48 -9.79
C TYR A 483 -16.93 0.65 -9.90
N TRP A 484 -17.73 -0.39 -9.59
CA TRP A 484 -19.18 -0.38 -9.79
C TRP A 484 -19.86 0.82 -9.15
N ILE A 485 -19.51 1.18 -7.91
CA ILE A 485 -20.12 2.31 -7.20
C ILE A 485 -19.06 3.17 -6.53
N SER A 486 -18.82 4.34 -7.12
CA SER A 486 -18.16 5.48 -6.46
C SER A 486 -19.16 6.53 -5.96
N ASN A 487 -20.38 6.50 -6.51
CA ASN A 487 -21.54 7.21 -6.00
C ASN A 487 -22.83 6.40 -6.31
N PRO A 488 -23.69 6.09 -5.33
CA PRO A 488 -24.88 5.24 -5.53
C PRO A 488 -25.89 5.79 -6.54
N ARG A 489 -25.86 7.10 -6.82
CA ARG A 489 -26.77 7.76 -7.76
C ARG A 489 -26.38 7.52 -9.22
N ILE A 490 -25.17 7.03 -9.48
CA ILE A 490 -24.60 6.82 -10.83
C ILE A 490 -23.74 5.55 -10.88
N PRO A 491 -24.33 4.35 -10.66
CA PRO A 491 -23.57 3.12 -10.76
C PRO A 491 -22.94 2.96 -12.15
N HIS A 492 -21.71 2.48 -12.19
CA HIS A 492 -20.97 2.25 -13.44
C HIS A 492 -21.57 1.06 -14.21
N PRO A 493 -21.65 1.11 -15.56
CA PRO A 493 -21.97 -0.07 -16.35
C PRO A 493 -20.95 -1.19 -16.11
N ALA A 494 -21.38 -2.44 -16.34
CA ALA A 494 -20.51 -3.60 -16.22
C ALA A 494 -19.33 -3.50 -17.19
N LEU A 495 -18.12 -3.64 -16.65
CA LEU A 495 -16.87 -3.76 -17.39
C LEU A 495 -16.34 -5.19 -17.30
N SER A 496 -15.12 -5.43 -17.79
CA SER A 496 -14.48 -6.74 -17.69
C SER A 496 -14.44 -7.23 -16.22
N PRO A 497 -14.75 -8.51 -15.94
CA PRO A 497 -14.66 -9.10 -14.60
C PRO A 497 -13.27 -8.99 -13.96
N ILE A 498 -12.23 -8.75 -14.75
CA ILE A 498 -10.88 -8.53 -14.22
C ILE A 498 -10.75 -7.23 -13.42
N LEU A 499 -11.63 -6.25 -13.66
CA LEU A 499 -11.66 -4.97 -12.94
C LEU A 499 -12.41 -5.06 -11.59
N GLY A 500 -13.00 -6.21 -11.28
CA GLY A 500 -13.73 -6.44 -10.02
C GLY A 500 -15.19 -6.80 -10.24
N LYS A 501 -15.88 -7.09 -9.12
CA LYS A 501 -17.28 -7.53 -9.13
C LYS A 501 -18.22 -6.41 -9.58
N HIS A 502 -19.30 -6.75 -10.25
CA HIS A 502 -20.40 -5.85 -10.62
C HIS A 502 -21.70 -6.36 -10.01
N ALA A 503 -22.60 -5.45 -9.59
CA ALA A 503 -23.88 -5.80 -8.99
C ALA A 503 -23.76 -6.82 -7.84
N ALA A 504 -22.79 -6.62 -6.94
CA ALA A 504 -22.46 -7.53 -5.85
C ALA A 504 -22.51 -6.84 -4.49
N GLU A 505 -22.68 -7.61 -3.41
CA GLU A 505 -22.69 -7.10 -2.04
C GLU A 505 -21.49 -6.20 -1.74
N LEU A 506 -21.77 -4.98 -1.27
CA LEU A 506 -20.77 -4.05 -0.80
C LEU A 506 -20.33 -4.40 0.62
N THR A 507 -19.06 -4.15 0.94
CA THR A 507 -18.58 -4.28 2.31
C THR A 507 -19.31 -3.32 3.26
N LEU A 508 -19.41 -3.66 4.55
CA LEU A 508 -20.00 -2.75 5.54
C LEU A 508 -19.26 -1.42 5.62
N ARG A 509 -17.96 -1.37 5.33
CA ARG A 509 -17.19 -0.12 5.33
C ARG A 509 -17.58 0.78 4.15
N THR A 510 -17.77 0.23 2.95
CA THR A 510 -18.29 0.99 1.81
C THR A 510 -19.74 1.44 2.04
N ARG A 511 -20.59 0.59 2.60
CA ARG A 511 -21.97 0.97 2.95
C ARG A 511 -21.98 2.10 3.98
N SER A 512 -21.18 1.96 5.04
CA SER A 512 -21.02 2.99 6.08
C SER A 512 -20.52 4.30 5.47
N ASN A 513 -19.58 4.23 4.53
CA ASN A 513 -19.06 5.39 3.84
C ASN A 513 -20.18 6.17 3.13
N PHE A 514 -21.00 5.49 2.32
CA PHE A 514 -22.14 6.15 1.68
C PHE A 514 -23.18 6.67 2.68
N THR A 515 -23.54 5.88 3.68
CA THR A 515 -24.52 6.26 4.70
C THR A 515 -24.07 7.51 5.46
N GLU A 516 -22.81 7.55 5.92
CA GLU A 516 -22.28 8.70 6.66
C GLU A 516 -22.07 9.93 5.76
N THR A 517 -21.69 9.73 4.49
CA THR A 517 -21.54 10.81 3.51
C THR A 517 -22.87 11.47 3.17
N GLU A 518 -23.92 10.69 2.90
CA GLU A 518 -25.25 11.22 2.61
C GLU A 518 -25.86 11.90 3.85
N ALA A 519 -25.63 11.35 5.05
CA ALA A 519 -26.03 12.00 6.30
C ALA A 519 -25.31 13.35 6.52
N LEU A 520 -24.01 13.42 6.19
CA LEU A 520 -23.24 14.65 6.25
C LEU A 520 -23.83 15.70 5.28
N LEU A 521 -24.06 15.35 4.01
CA LEU A 521 -24.60 16.26 3.01
C LEU A 521 -26.03 16.71 3.32
N ALA A 522 -26.85 15.84 3.92
CA ALA A 522 -28.17 16.20 4.40
C ALA A 522 -28.14 17.22 5.55
N SER A 523 -27.07 17.24 6.35
CA SER A 523 -26.88 18.19 7.45
C SER A 523 -26.36 19.56 7.00
N GLY A 524 -25.78 19.65 5.80
CA GLY A 524 -25.25 20.88 5.24
C GLY A 524 -24.11 20.64 4.25
N LYS A 525 -23.59 21.73 3.68
CA LYS A 525 -22.40 21.69 2.82
C LYS A 525 -21.15 21.33 3.63
N VAL A 526 -20.24 20.59 3.00
CA VAL A 526 -19.00 20.10 3.62
C VAL A 526 -17.99 21.23 3.77
N ASP A 527 -17.39 21.33 4.95
CA ASP A 527 -16.22 22.17 5.22
C ASP A 527 -15.12 21.37 5.95
N HIS A 528 -14.02 22.03 6.29
CA HIS A 528 -12.92 21.37 7.02
C HIS A 528 -13.34 20.80 8.37
N ALA A 529 -14.26 21.44 9.09
CA ALA A 529 -14.66 21.00 10.42
C ALA A 529 -15.53 19.73 10.33
N SER A 530 -16.50 19.73 9.41
CA SER A 530 -17.36 18.58 9.19
C SER A 530 -16.60 17.39 8.60
N ALA A 531 -15.64 17.64 7.70
CA ALA A 531 -14.75 16.62 7.15
C ALA A 531 -13.87 15.96 8.22
N LYS A 532 -13.26 16.76 9.12
CA LYS A 532 -12.48 16.24 10.27
C LYS A 532 -13.34 15.41 11.22
N ALA A 533 -14.57 15.85 11.47
CA ALA A 533 -15.51 15.14 12.33
C ALA A 533 -15.90 13.77 11.73
N MET A 534 -16.16 13.71 10.42
CA MET A 534 -16.47 12.46 9.72
C MET A 534 -15.28 11.50 9.75
N ALA A 535 -14.08 12.00 9.44
CA ALA A 535 -12.85 11.20 9.42
C ALA A 535 -12.58 10.45 10.74
N PHE A 536 -12.93 11.04 11.89
CA PHE A 536 -12.75 10.43 13.22
C PHE A 536 -14.06 10.17 13.96
N ALA A 537 -15.16 9.92 13.25
CA ALA A 537 -16.46 9.65 13.87
C ALA A 537 -16.50 8.31 14.64
N ASN A 538 -15.64 7.35 14.26
CA ASN A 538 -15.49 6.04 14.89
C ASN A 538 -16.81 5.24 15.04
N LYS A 539 -17.80 5.47 14.18
CA LYS A 539 -19.10 4.77 14.21
C LYS A 539 -18.99 3.34 13.67
N SER A 540 -19.90 2.47 14.12
CA SER A 540 -20.00 1.08 13.67
C SER A 540 -21.35 0.83 13.01
N LEU A 541 -21.38 0.72 11.68
CA LEU A 541 -22.62 0.39 10.95
C LEU A 541 -23.18 -0.97 11.38
N ALA A 542 -22.30 -1.95 11.63
CA ALA A 542 -22.73 -3.25 12.16
C ALA A 542 -23.47 -3.11 13.50
N ALA A 543 -23.01 -2.21 14.37
CA ALA A 543 -23.66 -1.96 15.65
C ALA A 543 -25.04 -1.34 15.47
N ASP A 544 -25.16 -0.36 14.57
CA ASP A 544 -26.44 0.28 14.24
C ASP A 544 -27.47 -0.74 13.72
N MET A 545 -27.01 -1.77 13.00
CA MET A 545 -27.88 -2.82 12.47
C MET A 545 -28.18 -3.96 13.45
N ALA A 546 -27.27 -4.27 14.38
CA ALA A 546 -27.30 -5.52 15.14
C ALA A 546 -27.59 -5.36 16.64
N VAL A 547 -27.25 -4.23 17.26
CA VAL A 547 -27.36 -4.07 18.73
C VAL A 547 -28.82 -4.12 19.20
N ASP A 548 -29.72 -3.35 18.58
CA ASP A 548 -31.13 -3.33 19.01
C ASP A 548 -31.83 -4.69 18.83
N PRO A 549 -31.73 -5.38 17.67
CA PRO A 549 -32.26 -6.73 17.54
C PRO A 549 -31.66 -7.74 18.53
N LEU A 550 -30.36 -7.64 18.82
CA LEU A 550 -29.70 -8.49 19.81
C LEU A 550 -30.25 -8.24 21.22
N LEU A 551 -30.41 -6.98 21.63
CA LEU A 551 -30.98 -6.64 22.93
C LEU A 551 -32.44 -7.09 23.06
N ALA A 552 -33.21 -7.08 21.97
CA ALA A 552 -34.57 -7.64 21.94
C ALA A 552 -34.58 -9.17 22.15
N LEU A 553 -33.55 -9.90 21.67
CA LEU A 553 -33.34 -11.32 21.96
C LEU A 553 -32.91 -11.53 23.42
N CYS A 554 -32.01 -10.70 23.92
CA CYS A 554 -31.55 -10.72 25.31
C CYS A 554 -32.71 -10.59 26.32
N ALA A 555 -33.70 -9.75 26.03
CA ALA A 555 -34.87 -9.55 26.90
C ALA A 555 -35.75 -10.82 27.07
N ARG A 556 -35.57 -11.84 26.22
CA ARG A 556 -36.27 -13.13 26.30
C ARG A 556 -35.53 -14.15 27.16
N GLN A 557 -34.30 -13.84 27.60
CA GLN A 557 -33.50 -14.69 28.46
C GLN A 557 -33.90 -14.51 29.92
N ASN A 558 -34.08 -15.62 30.64
CA ASN A 558 -34.57 -15.61 32.02
C ASN A 558 -33.47 -15.81 33.08
N ASP A 559 -32.22 -16.08 32.68
CA ASP A 559 -31.11 -16.35 33.59
C ASP A 559 -30.02 -15.27 33.53
N ALA A 560 -30.02 -14.41 34.56
CA ALA A 560 -29.09 -13.30 34.71
C ALA A 560 -27.64 -13.73 35.02
N ALA A 561 -27.38 -15.01 35.35
CA ALA A 561 -26.04 -15.49 35.72
C ALA A 561 -25.22 -15.99 34.53
N THR A 562 -25.80 -16.09 33.33
CA THR A 562 -25.10 -16.60 32.14
C THR A 562 -24.15 -15.56 31.52
N ASP A 563 -23.10 -16.03 30.84
CA ASP A 563 -22.21 -15.17 30.05
C ASP A 563 -22.97 -14.36 29.01
N THR A 564 -24.01 -14.93 28.42
CA THR A 564 -24.90 -14.21 27.51
C THR A 564 -25.56 -13.01 28.19
N ALA A 565 -26.14 -13.19 29.39
CA ALA A 565 -26.77 -12.10 30.13
C ALA A 565 -25.77 -11.00 30.53
N ARG A 566 -24.55 -11.37 30.94
CA ARG A 566 -23.44 -10.43 31.20
C ARG A 566 -23.10 -9.62 29.95
N GLY A 567 -22.98 -10.28 28.80
CA GLY A 567 -22.73 -9.63 27.52
C GLY A 567 -23.84 -8.68 27.09
N CYS A 568 -25.11 -9.09 27.27
CA CYS A 568 -26.27 -8.27 26.99
C CYS A 568 -26.27 -6.98 27.82
N ALA A 569 -25.97 -7.08 29.12
CA ALA A 569 -25.90 -5.93 30.01
C ALA A 569 -24.77 -4.96 29.60
N ALA A 570 -23.60 -5.47 29.22
CA ALA A 570 -22.48 -4.66 28.77
C ALA A 570 -22.79 -3.91 27.45
N LEU A 571 -23.41 -4.58 26.47
CA LEU A 571 -23.76 -3.95 25.19
C LEU A 571 -24.93 -2.96 25.28
N ALA A 572 -25.84 -3.13 26.25
CA ALA A 572 -26.95 -2.18 26.46
C ALA A 572 -26.46 -0.76 26.80
N GLY A 573 -25.27 -0.64 27.42
CA GLY A 573 -24.65 0.64 27.75
C GLY A 573 -23.67 1.18 26.70
N TRP A 574 -23.44 0.47 25.60
CA TRP A 574 -22.46 0.87 24.59
C TRP A 574 -22.98 1.96 23.66
N ASP A 575 -22.12 2.92 23.33
CA ASP A 575 -22.39 4.08 22.47
C ASP A 575 -22.32 3.77 20.95
N ARG A 576 -22.10 2.49 20.59
CA ARG A 576 -21.93 2.01 19.20
C ARG A 576 -20.72 2.60 18.49
N ARG A 577 -19.74 3.12 19.25
CA ARG A 577 -18.52 3.73 18.71
C ARG A 577 -17.26 3.04 19.24
N TYR A 578 -16.18 3.29 18.53
CA TYR A 578 -14.81 2.90 18.92
C TYR A 578 -14.01 4.14 19.34
N GLU A 579 -14.59 4.97 20.21
CA GLU A 579 -13.85 6.03 20.89
C GLU A 579 -12.98 5.44 21.99
N ALA A 580 -11.88 6.11 22.35
CA ALA A 580 -11.01 5.64 23.44
C ALA A 580 -11.79 5.43 24.76
N SER A 581 -12.83 6.23 25.01
CA SER A 581 -13.70 6.12 26.19
C SER A 581 -14.92 5.18 26.02
N SER A 582 -15.13 4.60 24.83
CA SER A 582 -16.28 3.73 24.57
C SER A 582 -16.18 2.45 25.39
N LYS A 583 -17.23 2.13 26.15
CA LYS A 583 -17.34 0.90 26.96
C LYS A 583 -18.21 -0.12 26.25
N GLY A 584 -17.75 -1.36 26.14
CA GLY A 584 -18.43 -2.42 25.39
C GLY A 584 -17.94 -2.60 23.94
N ALA A 585 -17.08 -1.72 23.43
CA ALA A 585 -16.54 -1.79 22.07
C ALA A 585 -15.69 -3.06 21.84
N ALA A 586 -14.91 -3.48 22.85
CA ALA A 586 -14.12 -4.71 22.80
C ALA A 586 -15.02 -5.95 22.70
N LEU A 587 -16.10 -5.99 23.50
CA LEU A 587 -17.08 -7.07 23.45
C LEU A 587 -17.77 -7.12 22.09
N PHE A 588 -18.24 -5.98 21.57
CA PHE A 588 -18.88 -5.95 20.26
C PHE A 588 -17.94 -6.39 19.13
N ARG A 589 -16.66 -6.00 19.18
CA ARG A 589 -15.64 -6.48 18.22
C ARG A 589 -15.55 -8.01 18.24
N ALA A 590 -15.43 -8.62 19.42
CA ALA A 590 -15.32 -10.07 19.56
C ALA A 590 -16.61 -10.81 19.16
N PHE A 591 -17.78 -10.23 19.47
CA PHE A 591 -19.09 -10.72 19.07
C PHE A 591 -19.26 -10.67 17.55
N TRP A 592 -19.01 -9.51 16.92
CA TRP A 592 -19.29 -9.31 15.50
C TRP A 592 -18.42 -10.19 14.59
N ALA A 593 -17.17 -10.46 14.99
CA ALA A 593 -16.28 -11.38 14.29
C ALA A 593 -16.86 -12.79 14.13
N LYS A 594 -17.76 -13.20 15.03
CA LYS A 594 -18.50 -14.47 15.01
C LYS A 594 -19.89 -14.30 14.38
N ALA A 595 -20.64 -13.29 14.82
CA ALA A 595 -22.01 -13.03 14.40
C ALA A 595 -22.14 -12.80 12.88
N ALA A 596 -21.19 -12.07 12.28
CA ALA A 596 -21.19 -11.79 10.84
C ALA A 596 -21.06 -13.06 9.96
N ARG A 597 -20.64 -14.19 10.55
CA ARG A 597 -20.48 -15.48 9.85
C ARG A 597 -21.68 -16.41 10.02
N VAL A 598 -22.70 -16.01 10.78
CA VAL A 598 -23.90 -16.82 11.00
C VAL A 598 -24.67 -16.96 9.68
N PRO A 599 -24.89 -18.19 9.17
CA PRO A 599 -25.68 -18.39 7.95
C PRO A 599 -27.12 -17.91 8.16
N GLY A 600 -27.66 -17.18 7.17
CA GLY A 600 -29.01 -16.63 7.25
C GLY A 600 -29.16 -15.49 8.25
N LEU A 601 -28.09 -14.71 8.48
CA LEU A 601 -28.11 -13.56 9.38
C LEU A 601 -29.16 -12.51 9.01
N TRP A 602 -29.38 -12.30 7.72
CA TRP A 602 -30.22 -11.22 7.19
C TRP A 602 -31.58 -11.72 6.72
N ALA A 603 -32.64 -11.05 7.17
CA ALA A 603 -34.01 -11.29 6.72
C ALA A 603 -34.26 -10.66 5.34
N VAL A 604 -33.62 -9.51 5.07
CA VAL A 604 -33.62 -8.88 3.75
C VAL A 604 -32.30 -9.22 3.06
N PRO A 605 -32.32 -10.02 1.97
CA PRO A 605 -31.11 -10.34 1.21
C PRO A 605 -30.59 -9.12 0.46
N PHE A 606 -29.39 -9.24 -0.09
CA PHE A 606 -28.84 -8.24 -0.99
C PHE A 606 -29.70 -8.01 -2.22
N ASP A 607 -29.87 -6.73 -2.57
CA ASP A 607 -30.51 -6.27 -3.79
C ASP A 607 -29.55 -5.30 -4.51
N PRO A 608 -29.09 -5.60 -5.74
CA PRO A 608 -28.23 -4.70 -6.49
C PRO A 608 -28.88 -3.35 -6.86
N ALA A 609 -30.21 -3.22 -6.77
CA ALA A 609 -30.92 -1.95 -6.91
C ALA A 609 -30.91 -1.10 -5.62
N ASP A 610 -30.62 -1.70 -4.47
CA ASP A 610 -30.46 -1.04 -3.17
C ASP A 610 -29.16 -1.48 -2.46
N PRO A 611 -27.98 -1.26 -3.09
CA PRO A 611 -26.74 -1.89 -2.66
C PRO A 611 -26.15 -1.28 -1.38
N VAL A 612 -26.60 -0.09 -1.01
CA VAL A 612 -26.16 0.58 0.22
C VAL A 612 -26.93 0.07 1.43
N ASN A 613 -28.23 -0.20 1.27
CA ASN A 613 -29.09 -0.57 2.40
C ASN A 613 -29.41 -2.08 2.46
N THR A 614 -28.81 -2.91 1.61
CA THR A 614 -28.94 -4.37 1.65
C THR A 614 -27.58 -5.07 1.64
N PRO A 615 -27.46 -6.29 2.22
CA PRO A 615 -28.48 -6.96 3.04
C PRO A 615 -28.68 -6.24 4.39
N ARG A 616 -29.86 -6.43 5.00
CA ARG A 616 -30.22 -5.78 6.28
C ARG A 616 -31.25 -6.62 7.06
N ASP A 617 -31.60 -6.09 8.23
CA ASP A 617 -32.57 -6.63 9.18
C ASP A 617 -32.17 -8.01 9.70
N ILE A 618 -31.80 -8.10 10.99
CA ILE A 618 -31.40 -9.37 11.59
C ILE A 618 -32.59 -10.34 11.56
N ALA A 619 -32.38 -11.53 11.00
CA ALA A 619 -33.35 -12.62 10.97
C ALA A 619 -33.45 -13.30 12.35
N ALA A 620 -33.99 -12.57 13.33
CA ALA A 620 -34.01 -12.95 14.75
C ALA A 620 -34.62 -14.34 14.99
N ASP A 621 -35.64 -14.73 14.21
CA ASP A 621 -36.32 -16.01 14.35
C ASP A 621 -35.46 -17.21 13.96
N THR A 622 -34.52 -17.05 13.02
CA THR A 622 -33.67 -18.13 12.51
C THR A 622 -32.22 -18.06 13.00
N ALA A 623 -31.72 -16.85 13.30
CA ALA A 623 -30.36 -16.60 13.73
C ALA A 623 -30.23 -16.33 15.24
N GLY A 624 -31.34 -16.11 15.96
CA GLY A 624 -31.34 -15.59 17.33
C GLY A 624 -30.49 -16.39 18.32
N ASP A 625 -30.71 -17.71 18.41
CA ASP A 625 -29.94 -18.57 19.33
C ASP A 625 -28.44 -18.59 19.01
N LYS A 626 -28.08 -18.56 17.71
CA LYS A 626 -26.68 -18.50 17.28
C LYS A 626 -26.04 -17.16 17.62
N LEU A 627 -26.79 -16.06 17.54
CA LEU A 627 -26.31 -14.74 17.94
C LEU A 627 -26.08 -14.65 19.45
N LEU A 628 -26.99 -15.18 20.26
CA LEU A 628 -26.82 -15.25 21.71
C LEU A 628 -25.63 -16.15 22.09
N GLY A 629 -25.47 -17.30 21.42
CA GLY A 629 -24.28 -18.16 21.58
C GLY A 629 -22.98 -17.43 21.23
N ALA A 630 -22.93 -16.72 20.10
CA ALA A 630 -21.78 -15.92 19.70
C ALA A 630 -21.43 -14.81 20.71
N LEU A 631 -22.44 -14.23 21.38
CA LEU A 631 -22.23 -13.26 22.46
C LEU A 631 -21.62 -13.92 23.70
N GLY A 632 -22.11 -15.10 24.11
CA GLY A 632 -21.53 -15.87 25.21
C GLY A 632 -20.07 -16.26 24.93
N GLU A 633 -19.76 -16.73 23.72
CA GLU A 633 -18.38 -17.02 23.30
C GLU A 633 -17.48 -15.77 23.33
N ALA A 634 -18.00 -14.61 22.93
CA ALA A 634 -17.25 -13.36 22.99
C ALA A 634 -16.96 -12.92 24.44
N VAL A 635 -17.90 -13.14 25.36
CA VAL A 635 -17.66 -12.91 26.80
C VAL A 635 -16.56 -13.83 27.32
N GLY A 636 -16.61 -15.12 26.99
CA GLY A 636 -15.57 -16.08 27.36
C GLY A 636 -14.18 -15.72 26.80
N GLU A 637 -14.12 -15.20 25.57
CA GLU A 637 -12.86 -14.71 24.96
C GLU A 637 -12.27 -13.53 25.75
N LEU A 638 -13.10 -12.56 26.12
CA LEU A 638 -12.66 -11.40 26.90
C LEU A 638 -12.22 -11.79 28.31
N ASP A 639 -12.97 -12.67 28.98
CA ASP A 639 -12.61 -13.19 30.32
C ASP A 639 -11.27 -13.94 30.27
N ALA A 640 -11.05 -14.79 29.26
CA ALA A 640 -9.78 -15.50 29.07
C ALA A 640 -8.60 -14.56 28.78
N ALA A 641 -8.87 -13.40 28.16
CA ALA A 641 -7.89 -12.35 27.92
C ALA A 641 -7.70 -11.40 29.12
N GLY A 642 -8.48 -11.56 30.20
CA GLY A 642 -8.47 -10.66 31.35
C GLY A 642 -8.99 -9.24 31.04
N ILE A 643 -9.83 -9.10 30.02
CA ILE A 643 -10.40 -7.82 29.59
C ILE A 643 -11.83 -7.71 30.14
N ALA A 644 -12.11 -6.68 30.94
CA ALA A 644 -13.46 -6.41 31.42
C ALA A 644 -14.41 -6.12 30.24
N LEU A 645 -15.66 -6.60 30.33
CA LEU A 645 -16.64 -6.45 29.24
C LEU A 645 -16.99 -4.99 28.95
N ASP A 646 -16.90 -4.13 29.96
CA ASP A 646 -17.11 -2.68 29.90
C ASP A 646 -15.80 -1.88 29.95
N ALA A 647 -14.65 -2.53 29.71
CA ALA A 647 -13.37 -1.83 29.59
C ALA A 647 -13.47 -0.71 28.54
N GLU A 648 -12.86 0.43 28.85
CA GLU A 648 -12.72 1.51 27.89
C GLU A 648 -11.85 1.06 26.73
N TRP A 649 -12.28 1.32 25.50
CA TRP A 649 -11.58 0.84 24.30
C TRP A 649 -10.09 1.23 24.27
N GLY A 650 -9.76 2.44 24.75
CA GLY A 650 -8.40 2.96 24.82
C GLY A 650 -7.50 2.25 25.83
N SER A 651 -8.05 1.49 26.79
CA SER A 651 -7.25 0.59 27.63
C SER A 651 -7.00 -0.76 26.96
N VAL A 652 -7.79 -1.12 25.94
CA VAL A 652 -7.70 -2.39 25.22
C VAL A 652 -6.83 -2.24 23.97
N GLN A 653 -7.08 -1.23 23.14
CA GLN A 653 -6.32 -0.97 21.91
C GLN A 653 -5.30 0.15 22.14
N GLN A 654 -4.02 -0.21 22.15
CA GLN A 654 -2.93 0.72 22.50
C GLN A 654 -1.73 0.59 21.57
N TRP A 655 -1.07 1.71 21.29
CA TRP A 655 0.29 1.73 20.75
C TRP A 655 1.28 1.88 21.90
N ARG A 656 2.30 1.02 21.95
CA ARG A 656 3.27 0.99 23.06
C ARG A 656 4.54 1.76 22.72
N VAL A 657 4.96 2.63 23.64
CA VAL A 657 6.24 3.36 23.59
C VAL A 657 6.96 3.15 24.92
N GLY A 658 7.88 2.19 24.97
CA GLY A 658 8.37 1.67 26.25
C GLY A 658 7.20 1.17 27.10
N ASP A 659 7.05 1.69 28.31
CA ASP A 659 5.95 1.34 29.23
C ASP A 659 4.66 2.16 28.99
N GLU A 660 4.71 3.22 28.17
CA GLU A 660 3.54 4.05 27.86
C GLU A 660 2.59 3.32 26.90
N GLY A 661 1.32 3.19 27.29
CA GLY A 661 0.23 2.75 26.40
C GLY A 661 -0.56 3.94 25.87
N ILE A 662 -0.34 4.32 24.61
CA ILE A 662 -1.08 5.40 23.95
C ILE A 662 -2.44 4.83 23.47
N PRO A 663 -3.59 5.34 23.96
CA PRO A 663 -4.90 4.83 23.59
C PRO A 663 -5.25 5.16 22.15
N ILE A 664 -5.46 4.14 21.31
CA ILE A 664 -5.77 4.35 19.89
C ILE A 664 -7.26 4.12 19.64
N HIS A 665 -7.94 5.15 19.14
CA HIS A 665 -9.35 5.09 18.72
C HIS A 665 -9.50 4.51 17.30
N GLY A 666 -10.74 4.27 16.88
CA GLY A 666 -11.06 3.56 15.65
C GLY A 666 -11.14 2.05 15.86
N GLY A 667 -11.67 1.33 14.88
CA GLY A 667 -12.09 -0.07 15.07
C GLY A 667 -12.10 -0.88 13.76
N PRO A 668 -12.60 -2.12 13.77
CA PRO A 668 -12.50 -3.01 12.63
C PRO A 668 -13.40 -2.58 11.45
N GLY A 669 -12.85 -2.60 10.24
CA GLY A 669 -13.58 -2.24 9.01
C GLY A 669 -14.68 -3.24 8.67
N THR A 670 -14.57 -4.49 9.13
CA THR A 670 -15.62 -5.52 9.03
C THR A 670 -16.88 -5.18 9.84
N ALA A 671 -16.80 -4.23 10.78
CA ALA A 671 -17.96 -3.66 11.48
C ALA A 671 -18.47 -2.36 10.84
N GLY A 672 -17.93 -1.96 9.68
CA GLY A 672 -18.29 -0.71 9.01
C GLY A 672 -17.64 0.54 9.61
N VAL A 673 -16.58 0.40 10.40
CA VAL A 673 -15.86 1.55 10.95
C VAL A 673 -14.99 2.20 9.88
N LEU A 674 -15.22 3.49 9.60
CA LEU A 674 -14.46 4.24 8.60
C LEU A 674 -13.03 4.54 9.06
N ASN A 675 -12.86 5.01 10.30
CA ASN A 675 -11.54 5.12 10.90
C ASN A 675 -11.04 3.74 11.32
N TYR A 676 -10.59 2.99 10.32
CA TYR A 676 -10.28 1.58 10.43
C TYR A 676 -8.97 1.34 11.16
N GLN A 677 -8.98 0.37 12.07
CA GLN A 677 -7.81 -0.22 12.70
C GLN A 677 -7.86 -1.75 12.61
N ASP A 678 -6.80 -2.36 12.08
CA ASP A 678 -6.48 -3.77 12.31
C ASP A 678 -5.60 -3.88 13.54
N ALA A 679 -6.16 -4.37 14.63
CA ALA A 679 -5.41 -4.59 15.85
C ALA A 679 -5.33 -6.08 16.19
N ARG A 680 -4.11 -6.50 16.55
CA ARG A 680 -3.76 -7.89 16.87
C ARG A 680 -3.48 -8.02 18.36
N PRO A 681 -3.67 -9.20 18.97
CA PRO A 681 -3.28 -9.45 20.35
C PRO A 681 -1.83 -9.05 20.62
N ALA A 682 -1.59 -8.27 21.66
CA ALA A 682 -0.25 -7.84 22.05
C ALA A 682 0.37 -8.77 23.10
N PRO A 683 1.70 -8.98 23.10
CA PRO A 683 2.39 -9.60 24.23
C PRO A 683 2.12 -8.82 25.52
N GLY A 684 1.55 -9.47 26.54
CA GLY A 684 1.16 -8.83 27.80
C GLY A 684 -0.32 -8.43 27.90
N GLY A 685 -1.15 -8.75 26.89
CA GLY A 685 -2.60 -8.53 26.91
C GLY A 685 -3.04 -7.28 26.13
N GLY A 686 -4.33 -7.23 25.79
CA GLY A 686 -4.91 -6.18 24.94
C GLY A 686 -4.57 -6.34 23.46
N LEU A 687 -4.71 -5.25 22.70
CA LEU A 687 -4.58 -5.18 21.26
C LEU A 687 -3.62 -4.07 20.83
N VAL A 688 -2.83 -4.32 19.79
CA VAL A 688 -1.95 -3.33 19.15
C VAL A 688 -2.32 -3.15 17.68
N PRO A 689 -2.56 -1.92 17.20
CA PRO A 689 -2.75 -1.65 15.77
C PRO A 689 -1.51 -2.05 14.97
N VAL A 690 -1.69 -2.85 13.92
CA VAL A 690 -0.61 -3.26 13.00
C VAL A 690 -0.83 -2.70 11.58
N HIS A 691 -2.07 -2.37 11.26
CA HIS A 691 -2.53 -1.80 10.00
C HIS A 691 -3.77 -0.95 10.30
N GLY A 692 -4.12 0.00 9.44
CA GLY A 692 -5.26 0.89 9.69
C GLY A 692 -4.96 2.31 9.24
N THR A 693 -5.73 3.27 9.72
CA THR A 693 -5.49 4.70 9.51
C THR A 693 -4.02 5.02 9.76
N SER A 694 -3.37 5.48 8.68
CA SER A 694 -1.94 5.69 8.60
C SER A 694 -1.65 7.17 8.43
N TYR A 695 -1.43 7.62 7.20
CA TYR A 695 -1.59 9.03 6.84
C TYR A 695 -3.07 9.36 6.69
N ILE A 696 -3.49 10.49 7.22
CA ILE A 696 -4.81 11.04 6.97
C ILE A 696 -4.72 12.54 6.67
N GLN A 697 -5.41 12.98 5.61
CA GLN A 697 -5.43 14.38 5.18
C GLN A 697 -6.85 14.87 4.92
N ILE A 698 -7.10 16.13 5.24
CA ILE A 698 -8.25 16.93 4.82
C ILE A 698 -7.68 18.12 4.04
N VAL A 699 -7.95 18.18 2.74
CA VAL A 699 -7.39 19.22 1.87
C VAL A 699 -8.51 19.92 1.11
N GLY A 700 -8.67 21.21 1.37
CA GLY A 700 -9.47 22.13 0.57
C GLY A 700 -8.59 23.24 -0.01
N PHE A 701 -9.19 24.31 -0.51
CA PHE A 701 -8.46 25.42 -1.14
C PHE A 701 -9.05 26.76 -0.74
N ASP A 702 -8.21 27.78 -0.64
CA ASP A 702 -8.62 29.18 -0.58
C ASP A 702 -7.99 29.98 -1.74
N ASP A 703 -8.07 31.30 -1.68
CA ASP A 703 -7.48 32.16 -2.71
C ASP A 703 -5.93 32.13 -2.70
N ALA A 704 -5.32 31.82 -1.55
CA ALA A 704 -3.87 31.75 -1.39
C ALA A 704 -3.29 30.39 -1.81
N GLY A 705 -4.06 29.30 -1.68
CA GLY A 705 -3.65 27.96 -2.11
C GLY A 705 -4.32 26.84 -1.32
N PRO A 706 -3.63 25.70 -1.12
CA PRO A 706 -4.21 24.56 -0.42
C PRO A 706 -4.30 24.84 1.08
N VAL A 707 -5.43 24.47 1.66
CA VAL A 707 -5.66 24.44 3.10
C VAL A 707 -5.63 22.97 3.50
N ALA A 708 -4.54 22.51 4.12
CA ALA A 708 -4.34 21.10 4.40
C ALA A 708 -4.16 20.84 5.90
N ASP A 709 -4.97 19.95 6.44
CA ASP A 709 -4.84 19.43 7.80
C ASP A 709 -4.55 17.93 7.72
N ALA A 710 -3.50 17.46 8.38
CA ALA A 710 -3.12 16.06 8.32
C ALA A 710 -2.53 15.53 9.63
N VAL A 711 -2.48 14.19 9.74
CA VAL A 711 -1.81 13.47 10.82
C VAL A 711 -1.21 12.17 10.26
N LEU A 712 -0.01 11.80 10.72
CA LEU A 712 0.60 10.49 10.50
C LEU A 712 0.53 9.67 11.79
N SER A 713 -0.33 8.67 11.84
CA SER A 713 -0.70 7.97 13.09
C SER A 713 0.46 7.32 13.85
N TYR A 714 1.51 6.93 13.16
CA TYR A 714 2.72 6.29 13.73
C TYR A 714 3.96 7.19 13.71
N SER A 715 3.78 8.50 13.47
CA SER A 715 4.85 9.50 13.47
C SER A 715 5.93 9.28 12.38
N GLN A 716 6.83 10.26 12.28
CA GLN A 716 7.72 10.44 11.12
C GLN A 716 8.92 9.49 11.11
N SER A 717 9.40 9.08 12.28
CA SER A 717 10.63 8.30 12.46
C SER A 717 10.37 6.93 13.08
N THR A 718 11.13 5.93 12.64
CA THR A 718 11.13 4.59 13.25
C THR A 718 12.14 4.43 14.38
N ASP A 719 13.03 5.41 14.59
CA ASP A 719 14.06 5.36 15.64
C ASP A 719 13.44 5.73 16.99
N PRO A 720 13.40 4.83 18.00
CA PRO A 720 12.87 5.13 19.32
C PRO A 720 13.57 6.30 20.04
N ALA A 721 14.81 6.65 19.65
CA ALA A 721 15.54 7.80 20.18
C ALA A 721 15.12 9.14 19.52
N SER A 722 14.37 9.09 18.43
CA SER A 722 13.92 10.29 17.72
C SER A 722 12.81 11.02 18.49
N PRO A 723 12.84 12.37 18.58
CA PRO A 723 11.71 13.13 19.11
C PRO A 723 10.43 12.94 18.26
N HIS A 724 10.56 12.44 17.03
CA HIS A 724 9.48 12.23 16.08
C HIS A 724 9.05 10.76 15.95
N PHE A 725 9.34 9.95 16.99
CA PHE A 725 8.94 8.54 17.07
C PHE A 725 7.47 8.33 17.43
N ALA A 726 6.91 9.22 18.27
CA ALA A 726 5.55 9.04 18.82
C ALA A 726 4.80 10.37 19.06
N ASP A 727 5.31 11.49 18.57
CA ASP A 727 4.70 12.81 18.75
C ASP A 727 3.38 12.95 17.98
N GLN A 728 3.34 12.56 16.70
CA GLN A 728 2.09 12.51 15.95
C GLN A 728 1.17 11.37 16.41
N THR A 729 1.72 10.26 16.93
CA THR A 729 0.90 9.19 17.50
C THR A 729 0.06 9.69 18.67
N ARG A 730 0.64 10.54 19.53
CA ARG A 730 -0.11 11.19 20.61
C ARG A 730 -1.12 12.21 20.07
N ALA A 731 -0.77 12.98 19.04
CA ALA A 731 -1.72 13.88 18.38
C ALA A 731 -2.90 13.13 17.77
N TYR A 732 -2.64 12.01 17.08
CA TYR A 732 -3.64 11.12 16.51
C TYR A 732 -4.57 10.56 17.59
N ALA A 733 -4.01 10.00 18.66
CA ALA A 733 -4.78 9.50 19.82
C ALA A 733 -5.71 10.57 20.42
N ALA A 734 -5.26 11.83 20.43
CA ALA A 734 -6.01 12.99 20.90
C ALA A 734 -6.92 13.64 19.83
N LYS A 735 -7.02 13.07 18.62
CA LYS A 735 -7.73 13.63 17.44
C LYS A 735 -7.28 15.06 17.07
N GLN A 736 -6.02 15.39 17.35
CA GLN A 736 -5.43 16.70 17.07
C GLN A 736 -4.86 16.74 15.66
N TRP A 737 -5.47 17.56 14.81
CA TRP A 737 -5.04 17.76 13.43
C TRP A 737 -3.89 18.77 13.34
N HIS A 738 -2.95 18.53 12.42
CA HIS A 738 -1.87 19.47 12.14
C HIS A 738 -2.13 20.24 10.85
N ARG A 739 -2.18 21.58 10.93
CA ARG A 739 -2.22 22.46 9.77
C ARG A 739 -0.85 22.45 9.08
N LEU A 740 -0.78 21.88 7.88
CA LEU A 740 0.46 21.76 7.13
C LEU A 740 0.90 23.11 6.53
N PRO A 741 2.12 23.61 6.82
CA PRO A 741 2.62 24.83 6.21
C PRO A 741 3.05 24.57 4.76
N PHE A 742 2.36 25.19 3.80
CA PHE A 742 2.66 25.00 2.37
C PHE A 742 3.53 26.11 1.79
N ASP A 743 3.10 27.37 1.83
CA ASP A 743 3.89 28.45 1.23
C ASP A 743 5.20 28.74 2.01
N ARG A 744 6.18 29.34 1.33
CA ARG A 744 7.51 29.64 1.91
C ARG A 744 7.45 30.49 3.19
N ARG A 745 6.47 31.36 3.37
CA ARG A 745 6.32 32.18 4.59
C ARG A 745 5.79 31.31 5.72
N ALA A 746 4.78 30.48 5.49
CA ALA A 746 4.26 29.53 6.46
C ALA A 746 5.36 28.54 6.90
N ILE A 747 6.13 27.99 5.97
CA ILE A 747 7.24 27.07 6.27
C ILE A 747 8.28 27.74 7.18
N ARG A 748 8.70 28.97 6.86
CA ARG A 748 9.67 29.71 7.70
C ARG A 748 9.14 30.00 9.09
N ALA A 749 7.85 30.29 9.23
CA ALA A 749 7.22 30.56 10.52
C ALA A 749 7.09 29.28 11.38
N ALA A 750 6.88 28.13 10.74
CA ALA A 750 6.73 26.83 11.41
C ALA A 750 8.06 26.07 11.60
N ALA A 751 9.19 26.61 11.13
CA ALA A 751 10.48 25.92 11.15
C ALA A 751 10.95 25.65 12.59
N ILE A 752 11.29 24.40 12.89
CA ILE A 752 11.75 23.96 14.24
C ILE A 752 13.28 23.95 14.37
N GLY A 753 14.00 24.46 13.36
CA GLY A 753 15.46 24.49 13.34
C GLY A 753 16.01 25.23 12.12
N LYS A 754 17.35 25.30 12.03
CA LYS A 754 18.01 25.91 10.86
C LYS A 754 17.83 25.03 9.63
N THR A 755 17.54 25.65 8.49
CA THR A 755 17.55 24.97 7.18
C THR A 755 18.91 24.33 6.94
N LYS A 756 18.91 23.02 6.69
CA LYS A 756 20.11 22.26 6.35
C LYS A 756 20.34 22.35 4.84
N ARG A 757 21.55 22.71 4.42
CA ARG A 757 21.94 22.72 3.00
C ARG A 757 22.94 21.60 2.77
N ILE A 758 22.60 20.69 1.86
CA ILE A 758 23.46 19.58 1.45
C ILE A 758 23.85 19.77 0.00
N ALA A 759 25.10 19.46 -0.33
CA ALA A 759 25.57 19.53 -1.71
C ALA A 759 26.85 18.71 -1.92
N GLU A 760 27.02 18.20 -3.14
CA GLU A 760 28.16 17.38 -3.58
C GLU A 760 28.50 17.65 -5.04
#